data_AF-A0A1D9G8L5-F1
#
_entry.id   AF-A0A1D9G8L5-F1
#
_cell.length_a   1.000
_cell.length_b   1.000
_cell.length_c   1.000
_cell.angle_alpha   90.00
_cell.angle_beta   90.00
_cell.angle_gamma   90.00
#
_symmetry.space_group_name_H-M   'P 1'
#
loop_
_entity.id
_entity.type
_entity.pdbx_description
1 polymer ?
#
loop_
_entity_poly.entity_id
_entity_poly.type
_entity_poly.pdbx_seq_one_letter_code
_entity_poly.pdbx_strand_id
1 'polypeptide(L)'
;MTNEESLTASNGNTKGNTKNNTNSNTEENTEWQLAEMVDAIAAEIDRAEDTLSLKSYARGKSMAIKQLQLDIEVKLRRTSDGKILFRTTDPGENSATVIKLDFAQVLESQLQGVRKQLDQPISTRPLATLPGITEAEIKQLNGIGIYSVNDLEGYSQTAAMVAELSRKTGIADSRIRIWRQLPFLSEVKPAKGLPGSQVVIEGGNFGVRDPNAAVFFQGQAVQILEWSKSRLIVTMPEVTGSGVLFVVIDGQSTNLLSWGAITVDLRVRNITITPDQPLAGDLITIEADLINQGNNSSDTFEVQWTVDNKPQPIQSHGPLQPNQRSQDSSIRRQLTLDPGSHTIRFTADPHQKNLDLNRANSTFTREIEVKGLNQLTIADFRDINTLDPLLNINYPSANMNYGPGDVLSLVFRGLGRLDPKTGAFVTDIATRWWWIENKENNTRIIYFQLSEEVSFHDGKQLTVADVEFTYQVYKKLNSSPNKRVINIIRDINVVNDRIISFEVLWPFLKEEERKDDNSDQVDIDKDDTITPIDREQIQSIESIDQIESIEIVDQPRPRPIDIAESPLPRYIASVMTIGIVPRHAYNQKSFQLKPIGSGPFQVERFDSGQEIVLNAFPKYVKGAPRLDRIVISVLGQLDAVTEVVSSNKYNAAVLPYTEKLYSQFNNRKDWTVIPTPLNKPELLHLQSSSLQERLPNDFDTNWNAHLWYFYR
;
A
#
# COMPACT_ATOMS: atom_id res chain seq x y z
N MET A 1 58.46 25.17 20.87
CA MET A 1 58.59 24.70 22.27
C MET A 1 57.32 23.93 22.59
N THR A 2 57.31 22.64 22.91
CA THR A 2 58.29 21.52 22.77
C THR A 2 57.48 20.28 23.22
N ASN A 3 57.52 19.11 22.56
CA ASN A 3 58.51 18.02 22.73
C ASN A 3 58.86 17.80 24.23
N GLU A 4 58.94 16.60 24.78
CA GLU A 4 59.25 15.27 24.20
C GLU A 4 58.17 14.24 24.65
N GLU A 5 57.78 13.19 23.89
CA GLU A 5 58.56 11.99 23.50
C GLU A 5 59.04 11.17 24.71
N SER A 6 59.06 9.82 24.74
CA SER A 6 58.74 8.76 23.73
C SER A 6 58.47 7.41 24.47
N LEU A 7 58.26 6.20 23.90
CA LEU A 7 58.22 5.62 22.53
C LEU A 7 57.29 4.36 22.57
N THR A 8 56.42 4.19 21.57
CA THR A 8 55.88 2.96 20.89
C THR A 8 56.08 1.52 21.44
N ALA A 9 55.34 0.45 21.05
CA ALA A 9 54.05 0.16 20.37
C ALA A 9 53.96 -1.42 20.24
N SER A 10 53.14 -2.15 19.45
CA SER A 10 52.06 -1.87 18.48
C SER A 10 51.13 -3.12 18.31
N ASN A 11 49.95 -2.92 17.68
CA ASN A 11 49.18 -3.82 16.80
C ASN A 11 48.83 -5.29 17.19
N GLY A 12 47.55 -5.67 16.99
CA GLY A 12 47.10 -7.07 17.07
C GLY A 12 45.58 -7.33 17.07
N ASN A 13 44.76 -6.52 16.39
CA ASN A 13 43.30 -6.54 16.55
C ASN A 13 42.58 -7.48 15.57
N THR A 14 41.91 -8.53 16.08
CA THR A 14 40.81 -9.23 15.38
C THR A 14 39.61 -9.41 16.32
N LYS A 15 38.48 -8.78 15.97
CA LYS A 15 37.23 -8.88 16.73
C LYS A 15 36.57 -10.25 16.53
N GLY A 16 36.50 -11.06 17.58
CA GLY A 16 35.61 -12.21 17.65
C GLY A 16 34.15 -11.76 17.68
N ASN A 17 33.54 -11.61 16.50
CA ASN A 17 32.19 -11.07 16.37
C ASN A 17 31.15 -12.11 16.83
N THR A 18 30.53 -11.89 17.99
CA THR A 18 29.43 -12.71 18.52
C THR A 18 28.19 -12.57 17.64
N LYS A 19 28.10 -13.42 16.61
CA LYS A 19 26.87 -13.56 15.84
C LYS A 19 25.76 -14.08 16.76
N ASN A 20 24.74 -13.24 16.98
CA ASN A 20 23.42 -13.73 17.37
C ASN A 20 22.99 -14.77 16.34
N ASN A 21 22.93 -16.04 16.74
CA ASN A 21 22.52 -17.11 15.83
C ASN A 21 20.99 -17.20 15.79
N THR A 22 20.34 -16.09 15.41
CA THR A 22 18.90 -16.02 15.12
C THR A 22 18.61 -16.68 13.78
N ASN A 23 18.97 -17.96 13.65
CA ASN A 23 18.38 -18.87 12.69
C ASN A 23 16.97 -19.23 13.19
N SER A 24 16.07 -18.24 13.14
CA SER A 24 14.65 -18.54 13.03
C SER A 24 14.41 -19.13 11.65
N ASN A 25 14.73 -20.42 11.50
CA ASN A 25 14.03 -21.26 10.53
C ASN A 25 12.56 -21.31 10.99
N THR A 26 11.81 -20.27 10.65
CA THR A 26 10.37 -20.41 10.45
C THR A 26 10.21 -21.22 9.17
N GLU A 27 10.40 -22.53 9.29
CA GLU A 27 9.78 -23.47 8.38
C GLU A 27 8.28 -23.13 8.39
N GLU A 28 7.71 -22.84 7.21
CA GLU A 28 6.32 -22.44 7.14
C GLU A 28 5.46 -23.56 7.72
N ASN A 29 4.56 -23.21 8.64
CA ASN A 29 3.64 -24.15 9.26
C ASN A 29 2.59 -24.58 8.22
N THR A 30 2.96 -25.58 7.43
CA THR A 30 2.24 -26.10 6.27
C THR A 30 1.08 -27.02 6.64
N GLU A 31 0.15 -27.19 5.70
CA GLU A 31 -0.91 -28.18 5.81
C GLU A 31 -0.40 -29.57 5.39
N TRP A 32 -0.70 -30.58 6.20
CA TRP A 32 -0.31 -31.99 6.04
C TRP A 32 -1.50 -32.94 6.23
N GLN A 33 -1.41 -34.16 5.71
CA GLN A 33 -2.40 -35.22 5.93
C GLN A 33 -1.99 -36.11 7.10
N LEU A 34 -2.96 -36.65 7.85
CA LEU A 34 -2.70 -37.54 8.99
C LEU A 34 -1.86 -38.78 8.60
N ALA A 35 -2.01 -39.28 7.38
CA ALA A 35 -1.19 -40.39 6.85
C ALA A 35 0.30 -40.00 6.77
N GLU A 36 0.62 -38.83 6.24
CA GLU A 36 2.00 -38.34 6.11
C GLU A 36 2.67 -38.18 7.49
N MET A 37 1.91 -37.74 8.50
CA MET A 37 2.41 -37.66 9.88
C MET A 37 2.59 -39.05 10.51
N VAL A 38 1.69 -40.00 10.25
CA VAL A 38 1.81 -41.39 10.75
C VAL A 38 3.00 -42.09 10.10
N ASP A 39 3.22 -41.93 8.79
CA ASP A 39 4.37 -42.48 8.07
C ASP A 39 5.70 -41.86 8.57
N ALA A 40 5.71 -40.55 8.84
CA ALA A 40 6.87 -39.87 9.42
C ALA A 40 7.18 -40.35 10.85
N ILE A 41 6.15 -40.55 11.69
CA ILE A 41 6.32 -41.08 13.05
C ILE A 41 6.77 -42.55 12.99
N ALA A 42 6.23 -43.37 12.09
CA ALA A 42 6.68 -44.74 11.88
C ALA A 42 8.17 -44.79 11.49
N ALA A 43 8.58 -44.00 10.48
CA ALA A 43 9.98 -43.94 10.05
C ALA A 43 10.94 -43.44 11.15
N GLU A 44 10.51 -42.55 12.05
CA GLU A 44 11.33 -42.11 13.19
C GLU A 44 11.32 -43.12 14.36
N ILE A 45 10.23 -43.90 14.53
CA ILE A 45 10.20 -45.06 15.43
C ILE A 45 11.12 -46.17 14.93
N ASP A 46 11.13 -46.48 13.63
CA ASP A 46 12.04 -47.45 13.03
C ASP A 46 13.51 -47.02 13.22
N ARG A 47 13.84 -45.75 12.96
CA ARG A 47 15.17 -45.17 13.27
C ARG A 47 15.51 -45.25 14.75
N ALA A 48 14.52 -45.07 15.64
CA ALA A 48 14.71 -45.20 17.07
C ALA A 48 14.96 -46.66 17.48
N GLU A 49 14.25 -47.64 16.88
CA GLU A 49 14.47 -49.07 17.11
C GLU A 49 15.85 -49.50 16.60
N ASP A 50 16.25 -49.11 15.38
CA ASP A 50 17.62 -49.29 14.87
C ASP A 50 18.65 -48.68 15.82
N THR A 51 18.42 -47.45 16.30
CA THR A 51 19.31 -46.78 17.25
C THR A 51 19.36 -47.48 18.62
N LEU A 52 18.28 -48.14 19.04
CA LEU A 52 18.19 -48.86 20.31
C LEU A 52 18.77 -50.27 20.22
N SER A 53 18.58 -50.97 19.09
CA SER A 53 19.22 -52.25 18.79
C SER A 53 20.75 -52.08 18.80
N LEU A 54 21.25 -51.06 18.09
CA LEU A 54 22.66 -50.65 18.03
C LEU A 54 23.23 -50.31 19.43
N LYS A 55 22.46 -49.58 20.27
CA LYS A 55 22.83 -49.31 21.67
C LYS A 55 22.87 -50.57 22.53
N SER A 56 21.96 -51.51 22.31
CA SER A 56 21.93 -52.77 23.07
C SER A 56 23.14 -53.65 22.76
N TYR A 57 23.53 -53.70 21.48
CA TYR A 57 24.67 -54.43 20.95
C TYR A 57 26.00 -53.91 21.52
N ALA A 58 26.14 -52.59 21.67
CA ALA A 58 27.34 -51.94 22.22
C ALA A 58 27.41 -51.89 23.76
N ARG A 59 26.36 -52.28 24.50
CA ARG A 59 26.29 -52.13 25.98
C ARG A 59 25.71 -53.33 26.75
N GLY A 60 25.35 -54.43 26.09
CA GLY A 60 24.86 -55.64 26.74
C GLY A 60 23.54 -55.47 27.49
N LYS A 61 22.69 -54.51 27.10
CA LYS A 61 21.39 -54.24 27.72
C LYS A 61 20.35 -53.89 26.66
N SER A 62 19.30 -54.70 26.54
CA SER A 62 18.12 -54.36 25.74
C SER A 62 17.44 -53.09 26.27
N MET A 63 16.94 -52.28 25.35
CA MET A 63 16.16 -51.07 25.65
C MET A 63 14.88 -51.11 24.81
N ALA A 64 13.75 -50.67 25.38
CA ALA A 64 12.45 -50.69 24.72
C ALA A 64 11.66 -49.42 25.04
N ILE A 65 10.87 -48.93 24.08
CA ILE A 65 9.94 -47.82 24.28
C ILE A 65 8.71 -48.39 25.03
N LYS A 66 8.52 -48.00 26.30
CA LYS A 66 7.43 -48.52 27.14
C LYS A 66 6.04 -48.02 26.72
N GLN A 67 5.97 -46.74 26.38
CA GLN A 67 4.76 -46.02 25.97
C GLN A 67 5.20 -44.70 25.33
N LEU A 68 4.46 -44.23 24.32
CA LEU A 68 4.56 -42.89 23.77
C LEU A 68 3.15 -42.32 23.66
N GLN A 69 2.95 -41.11 24.18
CA GLN A 69 1.71 -40.34 24.04
C GLN A 69 2.06 -39.01 23.40
N LEU A 70 1.28 -38.56 22.42
CA LEU A 70 1.50 -37.31 21.72
C LEU A 70 0.16 -36.57 21.54
N ASP A 71 0.04 -35.42 22.21
CA ASP A 71 -1.05 -34.46 22.05
C ASP A 71 -0.58 -33.33 21.11
N ILE A 72 -1.34 -33.04 20.05
CA ILE A 72 -1.02 -31.98 19.07
C ILE A 72 -2.25 -31.09 18.86
N GLU A 73 -2.14 -29.80 19.16
CA GLU A 73 -3.16 -28.81 18.80
C GLU A 73 -3.08 -28.44 17.31
N VAL A 74 -4.17 -28.69 16.59
CA VAL A 74 -4.22 -28.52 15.13
C VAL A 74 -5.45 -27.73 14.68
N LYS A 75 -5.33 -27.03 13.55
CA LYS A 75 -6.46 -26.55 12.77
C LYS A 75 -6.76 -27.55 11.64
N LEU A 76 -8.02 -27.66 11.25
CA LEU A 76 -8.51 -28.70 10.33
C LEU A 76 -9.25 -28.07 9.15
N ARG A 77 -8.85 -28.42 7.93
CA ARG A 77 -9.47 -27.94 6.68
C ARG A 77 -9.84 -29.12 5.78
N ARG A 78 -11.02 -29.07 5.16
CA ARG A 78 -11.42 -30.04 4.14
C ARG A 78 -11.21 -29.46 2.74
N THR A 79 -10.63 -30.24 1.84
CA THR A 79 -10.45 -29.87 0.43
C THR A 79 -11.68 -30.24 -0.40
N SER A 80 -11.77 -29.71 -1.63
CA SER A 80 -12.87 -29.98 -2.57
C SER A 80 -12.89 -31.41 -3.11
N ASP A 81 -11.75 -32.12 -3.13
CA ASP A 81 -11.65 -33.56 -3.38
C ASP A 81 -11.94 -34.42 -2.12
N GLY A 82 -12.32 -33.77 -1.01
CA GLY A 82 -12.85 -34.42 0.19
C GLY A 82 -11.82 -34.87 1.22
N LYS A 83 -10.52 -34.70 0.96
CA LYS A 83 -9.42 -34.98 1.92
C LYS A 83 -9.50 -34.03 3.13
N ILE A 84 -8.86 -34.45 4.22
CA ILE A 84 -8.73 -33.66 5.45
C ILE A 84 -7.26 -33.31 5.63
N LEU A 85 -7.00 -32.01 5.65
CA LEU A 85 -5.70 -31.41 5.94
C LEU A 85 -5.70 -30.86 7.37
N PHE A 86 -4.54 -30.98 7.99
CA PHE A 86 -4.24 -30.53 9.34
C PHE A 86 -3.08 -29.53 9.27
N ARG A 87 -3.10 -28.51 10.13
CA ARG A 87 -2.00 -27.56 10.32
C ARG A 87 -1.75 -27.46 11.81
N THR A 88 -0.51 -27.38 12.28
CA THR A 88 -0.31 -27.16 13.73
C THR A 88 -0.73 -25.74 14.11
N THR A 89 -0.90 -25.48 15.40
CA THR A 89 -1.37 -24.18 15.90
C THR A 89 -0.18 -23.25 16.13
N ASP A 90 -0.23 -22.01 15.62
CA ASP A 90 0.90 -21.07 15.74
C ASP A 90 1.01 -20.52 17.17
N PRO A 91 2.21 -20.12 17.65
CA PRO A 91 2.41 -19.67 19.03
C PRO A 91 1.53 -18.47 19.42
N GLY A 92 0.59 -18.70 20.33
CA GLY A 92 -0.37 -17.69 20.81
C GLY A 92 -1.75 -17.75 20.15
N GLU A 93 -1.96 -18.63 19.17
CA GLU A 93 -3.31 -19.04 18.75
C GLU A 93 -3.84 -20.16 19.67
N ASN A 94 -5.17 -20.23 19.84
CA ASN A 94 -5.84 -21.35 20.51
C ASN A 94 -6.52 -22.24 19.46
N SER A 95 -6.45 -23.57 19.60
CA SER A 95 -7.33 -24.49 18.85
C SER A 95 -8.41 -25.14 19.73
N ALA A 96 -9.53 -25.50 19.11
CA ALA A 96 -10.55 -26.36 19.70
C ALA A 96 -10.33 -27.86 19.40
N THR A 97 -9.29 -28.20 18.62
CA THR A 97 -9.04 -29.55 18.10
C THR A 97 -7.65 -30.03 18.51
N VAL A 98 -7.60 -31.08 19.33
CA VAL A 98 -6.38 -31.81 19.71
C VAL A 98 -6.40 -33.18 19.04
N ILE A 99 -5.35 -33.54 18.30
CA ILE A 99 -5.08 -34.93 17.95
C ILE A 99 -4.36 -35.58 19.13
N LYS A 100 -4.83 -36.75 19.56
CA LYS A 100 -4.17 -37.59 20.55
C LYS A 100 -3.72 -38.88 19.88
N LEU A 101 -2.44 -39.23 19.99
CA LEU A 101 -1.89 -40.51 19.54
C LEU A 101 -1.33 -41.29 20.73
N ASP A 102 -1.96 -42.43 21.01
CA ASP A 102 -1.53 -43.42 21.98
C ASP A 102 -0.89 -44.62 21.26
N PHE A 103 0.41 -44.83 21.45
CA PHE A 103 1.11 -45.98 20.89
C PHE A 103 1.10 -47.14 21.88
N ALA A 104 0.46 -48.25 21.47
CA ALA A 104 0.29 -49.44 22.29
C ALA A 104 1.64 -50.13 22.62
N GLN A 105 1.69 -50.74 23.80
CA GLN A 105 2.90 -51.32 24.38
C GLN A 105 3.49 -52.46 23.54
N VAL A 106 4.74 -52.32 23.08
CA VAL A 106 5.52 -53.44 22.53
C VAL A 106 5.82 -54.43 23.65
N LEU A 107 5.34 -55.67 23.51
CA LEU A 107 5.52 -56.71 24.52
C LEU A 107 6.93 -57.31 24.45
N GLU A 108 7.48 -57.73 25.60
CA GLU A 108 8.82 -58.35 25.64
C GLU A 108 8.90 -59.63 24.80
N SER A 109 7.77 -60.33 24.60
CA SER A 109 7.66 -61.47 23.68
C SER A 109 7.91 -61.10 22.22
N GLN A 110 7.54 -59.90 21.76
CA GLN A 110 7.80 -59.46 20.38
C GLN A 110 9.29 -59.15 20.18
N LEU A 111 9.95 -58.60 21.20
CA LEU A 111 11.40 -58.35 21.19
C LEU A 111 12.23 -59.66 21.16
N GLN A 112 11.68 -60.82 21.50
CA GLN A 112 12.41 -62.09 21.41
C GLN A 112 12.75 -62.49 19.96
N GLY A 113 11.97 -62.06 18.97
CA GLY A 113 12.28 -62.29 17.55
C GLY A 113 13.52 -61.52 17.05
N VAL A 114 13.90 -60.44 17.75
CA VAL A 114 15.03 -59.56 17.39
C VAL A 114 16.30 -59.91 18.21
N ARG A 115 16.17 -60.71 19.29
CA ARG A 115 17.31 -61.18 20.10
C ARG A 115 18.10 -62.26 19.37
N LYS A 116 19.26 -61.90 18.80
CA LYS A 116 20.31 -62.90 18.49
C LYS A 116 20.87 -63.51 19.78
N GLN A 117 21.11 -64.83 19.76
CA GLN A 117 21.86 -65.54 20.79
C GLN A 117 23.33 -65.08 20.78
N LEU A 118 23.95 -65.03 21.96
CA LEU A 118 25.34 -64.58 22.18
C LEU A 118 26.35 -65.74 22.10
N ASP A 119 25.87 -66.90 21.65
CA ASP A 119 26.43 -68.22 21.92
C ASP A 119 27.29 -68.76 20.76
N GLN A 120 27.37 -68.03 19.63
CA GLN A 120 28.19 -68.42 18.48
C GLN A 120 29.56 -67.71 18.47
N PRO A 121 30.68 -68.42 18.21
CA PRO A 121 32.01 -67.85 18.27
C PRO A 121 32.26 -66.86 17.12
N ILE A 122 32.41 -65.58 17.45
CA ILE A 122 32.75 -64.53 16.48
C ILE A 122 34.22 -64.67 16.06
N SER A 123 34.47 -64.74 14.75
CA SER A 123 35.84 -64.74 14.21
C SER A 123 36.49 -63.37 14.40
N THR A 124 37.66 -63.30 15.04
CA THR A 124 38.25 -62.05 15.52
C THR A 124 39.27 -61.46 14.54
N ARG A 125 38.87 -61.18 13.29
CA ARG A 125 39.73 -60.49 12.32
C ARG A 125 39.96 -59.03 12.80
N PRO A 126 41.21 -58.59 13.09
CA PRO A 126 41.43 -57.25 13.67
C PRO A 126 41.11 -56.11 12.69
N LEU A 127 40.59 -54.98 13.20
CA LEU A 127 40.28 -53.79 12.39
C LEU A 127 41.49 -53.27 11.58
N ALA A 128 42.72 -53.40 12.11
CA ALA A 128 43.95 -53.04 11.41
C ALA A 128 44.22 -53.84 10.11
N THR A 129 43.41 -54.86 9.79
CA THR A 129 43.44 -55.60 8.51
C THR A 129 42.52 -54.98 7.44
N LEU A 130 41.94 -53.81 7.69
CA LEU A 130 41.15 -53.06 6.72
C LEU A 130 42.05 -52.18 5.83
N PRO A 131 41.77 -52.07 4.53
CA PRO A 131 42.66 -51.37 3.61
C PRO A 131 42.80 -49.88 3.95
N GLY A 132 44.03 -49.48 4.29
CA GLY A 132 44.41 -48.10 4.54
C GLY A 132 43.78 -47.43 5.77
N ILE A 133 43.26 -48.20 6.74
CA ILE A 133 42.70 -47.66 7.98
C ILE A 133 43.80 -47.06 8.89
N THR A 134 43.45 -46.01 9.63
CA THR A 134 44.33 -45.32 10.58
C THR A 134 44.02 -45.68 12.04
N GLU A 135 44.97 -45.44 12.95
CA GLU A 135 44.74 -45.60 14.40
C GLU A 135 43.61 -44.71 14.93
N ALA A 136 43.42 -43.53 14.33
CA ALA A 136 42.31 -42.64 14.65
C ALA A 136 40.95 -43.27 14.30
N GLU A 137 40.82 -43.82 13.10
CA GLU A 137 39.61 -44.52 12.65
C GLU A 137 39.32 -45.78 13.49
N ILE A 138 40.36 -46.55 13.85
CA ILE A 138 40.24 -47.67 14.79
C ILE A 138 39.74 -47.19 16.16
N LYS A 139 40.27 -46.06 16.69
CA LYS A 139 39.82 -45.47 17.95
C LYS A 139 38.38 -44.97 17.88
N GLN A 140 37.94 -44.42 16.75
CA GLN A 140 36.56 -44.00 16.50
C GLN A 140 35.58 -45.19 16.49
N LEU A 141 35.94 -46.30 15.84
CA LEU A 141 35.15 -47.54 15.84
C LEU A 141 35.10 -48.21 17.23
N ASN A 142 36.26 -48.34 17.90
CA ASN A 142 36.36 -48.87 19.26
C ASN A 142 35.51 -48.06 20.26
N GLY A 143 35.39 -46.74 20.05
CA GLY A 143 34.63 -45.82 20.89
C GLY A 143 33.12 -46.04 20.88
N ILE A 144 32.59 -46.83 19.94
CA ILE A 144 31.16 -47.16 19.81
C ILE A 144 30.86 -48.66 19.90
N GLY A 145 31.85 -49.49 20.23
CA GLY A 145 31.65 -50.93 20.45
C GLY A 145 32.00 -51.85 19.27
N ILE A 146 32.70 -51.37 18.26
CA ILE A 146 33.18 -52.16 17.11
C ILE A 146 34.68 -52.39 17.28
N TYR A 147 35.11 -53.64 17.48
CA TYR A 147 36.50 -54.00 17.84
C TYR A 147 37.19 -54.89 16.80
N SER A 148 36.41 -55.59 15.98
CA SER A 148 36.85 -56.47 14.90
C SER A 148 36.20 -56.10 13.56
N VAL A 149 36.74 -56.63 12.47
CA VAL A 149 36.10 -56.52 11.15
C VAL A 149 34.74 -57.21 11.17
N ASN A 150 34.59 -58.34 11.86
CA ASN A 150 33.32 -59.06 11.96
C ASN A 150 32.23 -58.25 12.69
N ASP A 151 32.60 -57.44 13.67
CA ASP A 151 31.69 -56.43 14.24
C ASP A 151 31.32 -55.40 13.16
N LEU A 152 32.29 -54.84 12.45
CA LEU A 152 32.04 -53.90 11.36
C LEU A 152 31.14 -54.50 10.26
N GLU A 153 31.20 -55.81 10.00
CA GLU A 153 30.30 -56.52 9.08
C GLU A 153 28.86 -56.63 9.61
N GLY A 154 28.71 -56.85 10.93
CA GLY A 154 27.42 -56.94 11.61
C GLY A 154 26.74 -55.58 11.80
N TYR A 155 27.51 -54.53 12.07
CA TYR A 155 27.04 -53.16 12.29
C TYR A 155 26.88 -52.34 10.99
N SER A 156 26.91 -52.97 9.81
CA SER A 156 26.81 -52.28 8.52
C SER A 156 25.94 -53.01 7.48
N GLN A 157 24.99 -53.85 7.92
CA GLN A 157 24.26 -54.76 7.03
C GLN A 157 23.26 -54.06 6.10
N THR A 158 22.88 -52.81 6.40
CA THR A 158 22.05 -51.97 5.54
C THR A 158 22.70 -50.60 5.32
N ALA A 159 22.26 -49.88 4.28
CA ALA A 159 22.69 -48.50 4.03
C ALA A 159 22.39 -47.56 5.21
N ALA A 160 21.30 -47.80 5.96
CA ALA A 160 20.96 -47.04 7.17
C ALA A 160 21.98 -47.28 8.29
N MET A 161 22.39 -48.54 8.52
CA MET A 161 23.43 -48.87 9.50
C MET A 161 24.79 -48.26 9.13
N VAL A 162 25.16 -48.26 7.84
CA VAL A 162 26.37 -47.59 7.33
C VAL A 162 26.33 -46.08 7.59
N ALA A 163 25.21 -45.42 7.29
CA ALA A 163 25.05 -43.98 7.50
C ALA A 163 25.06 -43.61 8.99
N GLU A 164 24.43 -44.42 9.84
CA GLU A 164 24.45 -44.25 11.30
C GLU A 164 25.86 -44.47 11.88
N LEU A 165 26.60 -45.45 11.36
CA LEU A 165 28.00 -45.69 11.71
C LEU A 165 28.88 -44.48 11.36
N SER A 166 28.70 -43.93 10.15
CA SER A 166 29.35 -42.70 9.69
C SER A 166 29.04 -41.54 10.66
N ARG A 167 27.76 -41.33 10.97
CA ARG A 167 27.29 -40.27 11.88
C ARG A 167 27.86 -40.39 13.29
N LYS A 168 27.97 -41.61 13.85
CA LYS A 168 28.49 -41.82 15.22
C LYS A 168 30.01 -41.75 15.32
N THR A 169 30.73 -42.18 14.29
CA THR A 169 32.21 -42.21 14.30
C THR A 169 32.84 -40.92 13.82
N GLY A 170 32.19 -40.20 12.89
CA GLY A 170 32.81 -39.14 12.09
C GLY A 170 33.69 -39.66 10.95
N ILE A 171 33.68 -40.97 10.69
CA ILE A 171 34.33 -41.59 9.52
C ILE A 171 33.36 -41.48 8.34
N ALA A 172 33.83 -41.03 7.18
CA ALA A 172 32.96 -40.84 6.01
C ALA A 172 32.26 -42.15 5.58
N ASP A 173 30.99 -42.05 5.20
CA ASP A 173 30.16 -43.18 4.73
C ASP A 173 30.84 -43.98 3.60
N SER A 174 31.38 -43.30 2.58
CA SER A 174 32.14 -43.92 1.49
C SER A 174 33.40 -44.67 1.96
N ARG A 175 34.05 -44.24 3.04
CA ARG A 175 35.23 -44.90 3.64
C ARG A 175 34.86 -46.22 4.31
N ILE A 176 33.73 -46.24 5.03
CA ILE A 176 33.14 -47.46 5.60
C ILE A 176 32.77 -48.43 4.47
N ARG A 177 32.15 -47.93 3.40
CA ARG A 177 31.78 -48.74 2.23
C ARG A 177 32.97 -49.38 1.53
N ILE A 178 34.09 -48.67 1.41
CA ILE A 178 35.36 -49.23 0.89
C ILE A 178 35.81 -50.43 1.73
N TRP A 179 35.79 -50.33 3.07
CA TRP A 179 36.13 -51.46 3.95
C TRP A 179 35.14 -52.62 3.88
N ARG A 180 33.87 -52.34 3.57
CA ARG A 180 32.80 -53.33 3.38
C ARG A 180 32.67 -53.86 1.96
N GLN A 181 33.48 -53.36 1.01
CA GLN A 181 33.38 -53.64 -0.43
C GLN A 181 32.01 -53.29 -1.05
N LEU A 182 31.25 -52.40 -0.40
CA LEU A 182 29.94 -51.93 -0.86
C LEU A 182 30.08 -50.83 -1.94
N PRO A 183 29.07 -50.66 -2.83
CA PRO A 183 29.00 -49.54 -3.76
C PRO A 183 29.07 -48.18 -3.05
N PHE A 184 29.91 -47.27 -3.55
CA PHE A 184 30.10 -45.92 -3.00
C PHE A 184 30.34 -44.89 -4.10
N LEU A 185 29.99 -43.63 -3.82
CA LEU A 185 30.27 -42.47 -4.67
C LEU A 185 31.39 -41.62 -4.04
N SER A 186 32.31 -41.13 -4.86
CA SER A 186 33.39 -40.22 -4.46
C SER A 186 33.16 -38.79 -4.93
N GLU A 187 32.65 -38.59 -6.16
CA GLU A 187 32.48 -37.26 -6.73
C GLU A 187 31.40 -37.23 -7.82
N VAL A 188 30.88 -36.03 -8.11
CA VAL A 188 29.94 -35.76 -9.20
C VAL A 188 30.43 -34.54 -10.00
N LYS A 189 30.64 -34.72 -11.31
CA LYS A 189 31.24 -33.72 -12.20
C LYS A 189 30.34 -33.45 -13.43
N PRO A 190 29.88 -32.21 -13.66
CA PRO A 190 29.91 -31.07 -12.73
C PRO A 190 28.94 -31.25 -11.55
N ALA A 191 29.26 -30.66 -10.40
CA ALA A 191 28.40 -30.68 -9.20
C ALA A 191 27.13 -29.80 -9.31
N LYS A 192 27.00 -29.04 -10.41
CA LYS A 192 25.77 -28.36 -10.84
C LYS A 192 25.64 -28.37 -12.36
N GLY A 193 24.42 -28.38 -12.89
CA GLY A 193 24.17 -28.39 -14.33
C GLY A 193 22.71 -28.11 -14.71
N LEU A 194 22.46 -27.82 -15.98
CA LEU A 194 21.10 -27.67 -16.52
C LEU A 194 20.37 -29.04 -16.53
N PRO A 195 19.03 -29.07 -16.44
CA PRO A 195 18.25 -30.25 -16.85
C PRO A 195 18.65 -30.75 -18.25
N GLY A 196 18.61 -32.06 -18.47
CA GLY A 196 19.05 -32.68 -19.72
C GLY A 196 20.57 -32.70 -19.97
N SER A 197 21.41 -32.04 -19.15
CA SER A 197 22.87 -32.11 -19.31
C SER A 197 23.42 -33.49 -18.93
N GLN A 198 24.58 -33.84 -19.48
CA GLN A 198 25.31 -35.04 -19.05
C GLN A 198 26.14 -34.74 -17.79
N VAL A 199 26.13 -35.67 -16.85
CA VAL A 199 26.93 -35.63 -15.62
C VAL A 199 27.68 -36.94 -15.44
N VAL A 200 28.94 -36.83 -15.03
CA VAL A 200 29.81 -37.94 -14.66
C VAL A 200 29.71 -38.15 -13.15
N ILE A 201 29.47 -39.39 -12.73
CA ILE A 201 29.51 -39.79 -11.32
C ILE A 201 30.67 -40.75 -11.13
N GLU A 202 31.56 -40.45 -10.20
CA GLU A 202 32.75 -41.25 -9.88
C GLU A 202 32.58 -41.91 -8.51
N GLY A 203 33.18 -43.09 -8.34
CA GLY A 203 33.04 -43.89 -7.13
C GLY A 203 33.74 -45.24 -7.25
N GLY A 204 33.14 -46.29 -6.70
CA GLY A 204 33.71 -47.63 -6.77
C GLY A 204 32.77 -48.74 -6.30
N ASN A 205 33.24 -49.97 -6.52
CA ASN A 205 32.51 -51.22 -6.27
C ASN A 205 31.17 -51.33 -7.03
N PHE A 206 31.03 -50.66 -8.19
CA PHE A 206 29.82 -50.77 -9.02
C PHE A 206 29.72 -52.11 -9.76
N GLY A 207 30.81 -52.87 -9.88
CA GLY A 207 30.79 -54.21 -10.49
C GLY A 207 30.50 -54.21 -12.00
N VAL A 208 29.78 -55.24 -12.47
CA VAL A 208 29.27 -55.35 -13.84
C VAL A 208 27.94 -54.58 -13.93
N ARG A 209 27.47 -54.23 -15.14
CA ARG A 209 26.22 -53.49 -15.31
C ARG A 209 25.01 -54.31 -14.83
N ASP A 210 24.51 -53.98 -13.64
CA ASP A 210 23.21 -54.43 -13.14
C ASP A 210 22.08 -53.81 -13.98
N PRO A 211 21.15 -54.61 -14.56
CA PRO A 211 20.04 -54.09 -15.34
C PRO A 211 18.96 -53.38 -14.50
N ASN A 212 18.96 -53.56 -13.17
CA ASN A 212 18.02 -52.93 -12.23
C ASN A 212 18.61 -51.67 -11.57
N ALA A 213 19.88 -51.36 -11.82
CA ALA A 213 20.55 -50.24 -11.17
C ALA A 213 19.93 -48.90 -11.58
N ALA A 214 19.65 -48.06 -10.59
CA ALA A 214 18.97 -46.79 -10.76
C ALA A 214 19.75 -45.67 -10.06
N VAL A 215 20.01 -44.59 -10.79
CA VAL A 215 20.60 -43.35 -10.26
C VAL A 215 19.46 -42.38 -9.97
N PHE A 216 19.48 -41.75 -8.79
CA PHE A 216 18.43 -40.84 -8.33
C PHE A 216 19.00 -39.45 -8.03
N PHE A 217 18.38 -38.41 -8.60
CA PHE A 217 18.61 -37.01 -8.25
C PHE A 217 17.34 -36.46 -7.64
N GLN A 218 17.40 -36.00 -6.38
CA GLN A 218 16.24 -35.48 -5.63
C GLN A 218 15.05 -36.45 -5.57
N GLY A 219 15.32 -37.77 -5.63
CA GLY A 219 14.30 -38.83 -5.68
C GLY A 219 13.81 -39.20 -7.09
N GLN A 220 14.14 -38.42 -8.13
CA GLN A 220 13.79 -38.75 -9.51
C GLN A 220 14.87 -39.64 -10.15
N ALA A 221 14.45 -40.77 -10.72
CA ALA A 221 15.34 -41.69 -11.43
C ALA A 221 15.80 -41.11 -12.77
N VAL A 222 17.05 -41.38 -13.16
CA VAL A 222 17.64 -40.89 -14.43
C VAL A 222 18.16 -42.00 -15.33
N GLN A 223 18.26 -41.71 -16.64
CA GLN A 223 18.83 -42.62 -17.62
C GLN A 223 20.34 -42.76 -17.46
N ILE A 224 20.82 -44.00 -17.33
CA ILE A 224 22.25 -44.34 -17.35
C ILE A 224 22.70 -44.60 -18.79
N LEU A 225 23.62 -43.75 -19.27
CA LEU A 225 24.21 -43.81 -20.60
C LEU A 225 25.40 -44.78 -20.63
N GLU A 226 26.37 -44.55 -19.75
CA GLU A 226 27.59 -45.37 -19.63
C GLU A 226 27.77 -45.95 -18.23
N TRP A 227 28.38 -47.14 -18.17
CA TRP A 227 28.65 -47.88 -16.93
C TRP A 227 30.07 -48.43 -16.91
N SER A 228 30.72 -48.39 -15.75
CA SER A 228 31.97 -49.07 -15.45
C SER A 228 32.06 -49.39 -13.95
N LYS A 229 33.12 -50.06 -13.50
CA LYS A 229 33.30 -50.47 -12.09
C LYS A 229 33.43 -49.31 -11.08
N SER A 230 33.67 -48.08 -11.57
CA SER A 230 34.00 -46.90 -10.75
C SER A 230 33.51 -45.56 -11.33
N ARG A 231 32.80 -45.56 -12.46
CA ARG A 231 32.28 -44.35 -13.11
C ARG A 231 30.98 -44.65 -13.87
N LEU A 232 30.02 -43.75 -13.75
CA LEU A 232 28.77 -43.70 -14.53
C LEU A 232 28.70 -42.40 -15.34
N ILE A 233 27.94 -42.40 -16.44
CA ILE A 233 27.47 -41.17 -17.11
C ILE A 233 25.95 -41.21 -17.22
N VAL A 234 25.29 -40.11 -16.85
CA VAL A 234 23.83 -39.98 -16.74
C VAL A 234 23.33 -38.66 -17.33
N THR A 235 22.06 -38.62 -17.71
CA THR A 235 21.35 -37.39 -18.12
C THR A 235 20.61 -36.77 -16.94
N MET A 236 20.66 -35.45 -16.76
CA MET A 236 19.95 -34.76 -15.66
C MET A 236 18.43 -34.70 -15.86
N PRO A 237 17.63 -34.84 -14.79
CA PRO A 237 16.18 -34.71 -14.86
C PRO A 237 15.72 -33.25 -14.76
N GLU A 238 14.43 -33.02 -15.01
CA GLU A 238 13.77 -31.73 -14.89
C GLU A 238 13.43 -31.40 -13.42
N VAL A 239 14.47 -31.17 -12.62
CA VAL A 239 14.39 -30.75 -11.22
C VAL A 239 14.93 -29.33 -11.04
N THR A 240 14.49 -28.62 -10.00
CA THR A 240 14.96 -27.27 -9.62
C THR A 240 15.87 -27.32 -8.39
N GLY A 241 16.52 -26.20 -8.06
CA GLY A 241 17.16 -26.01 -6.75
C GLY A 241 18.42 -26.87 -6.51
N SER A 242 18.53 -27.50 -5.34
CA SER A 242 19.67 -28.35 -4.97
C SER A 242 19.25 -29.41 -3.94
N GLY A 243 19.79 -30.61 -4.08
CA GLY A 243 19.43 -31.75 -3.24
C GLY A 243 20.42 -32.91 -3.36
N VAL A 244 19.96 -34.12 -3.03
CA VAL A 244 20.81 -35.31 -2.92
C VAL A 244 20.84 -36.15 -4.19
N LEU A 245 22.00 -36.77 -4.42
CA LEU A 245 22.30 -37.77 -5.43
C LEU A 245 22.67 -39.09 -4.75
N PHE A 246 22.10 -40.20 -5.18
CA PHE A 246 22.55 -41.55 -4.84
C PHE A 246 22.29 -42.54 -5.97
N VAL A 247 22.85 -43.75 -5.85
CA VAL A 247 22.63 -44.86 -6.79
C VAL A 247 22.19 -46.09 -6.00
N VAL A 248 21.30 -46.90 -6.57
CA VAL A 248 20.97 -48.24 -6.10
C VAL A 248 21.59 -49.24 -7.08
N ILE A 249 22.36 -50.21 -6.56
CA ILE A 249 23.01 -51.28 -7.33
C ILE A 249 22.82 -52.59 -6.55
N ASP A 250 22.36 -53.67 -7.19
CA ASP A 250 22.05 -54.95 -6.52
C ASP A 250 21.15 -54.79 -5.27
N GLY A 251 20.22 -53.83 -5.31
CA GLY A 251 19.34 -53.47 -4.20
C GLY A 251 19.98 -52.67 -3.05
N GLN A 252 21.26 -52.30 -3.15
CA GLN A 252 21.98 -51.51 -2.14
C GLN A 252 22.15 -50.05 -2.57
N SER A 253 21.65 -49.12 -1.77
CA SER A 253 21.89 -47.67 -1.96
C SER A 253 23.32 -47.28 -1.60
N THR A 254 23.96 -46.43 -2.40
CA THR A 254 25.26 -45.79 -2.12
C THR A 254 25.19 -44.78 -0.96
N ASN A 255 26.33 -44.18 -0.59
CA ASN A 255 26.32 -42.90 0.11
C ASN A 255 25.69 -41.81 -0.76
N LEU A 256 25.26 -40.73 -0.10
CA LEU A 256 24.75 -39.53 -0.76
C LEU A 256 25.90 -38.64 -1.25
N LEU A 257 25.66 -37.89 -2.32
CA LEU A 257 26.38 -36.69 -2.73
C LEU A 257 25.39 -35.52 -2.87
N SER A 258 25.87 -34.28 -2.83
CA SER A 258 25.06 -33.09 -3.11
C SER A 258 25.19 -32.67 -4.58
N TRP A 259 24.08 -32.29 -5.21
CA TRP A 259 24.06 -31.76 -6.58
C TRP A 259 23.01 -30.65 -6.74
N GLY A 260 23.23 -29.71 -7.66
CA GLY A 260 22.31 -28.59 -7.89
C GLY A 260 21.91 -28.38 -9.35
N ALA A 261 20.61 -28.35 -9.62
CA ALA A 261 20.12 -27.92 -10.91
C ALA A 261 20.40 -26.44 -11.12
N ILE A 262 20.76 -26.05 -12.33
CA ILE A 262 20.88 -24.66 -12.79
C ILE A 262 19.57 -24.35 -13.49
N THR A 263 18.74 -23.46 -12.92
CA THR A 263 17.43 -23.12 -13.47
C THR A 263 17.15 -21.63 -13.42
N VAL A 264 16.41 -21.16 -14.43
CA VAL A 264 15.73 -19.85 -14.46
C VAL A 264 14.27 -20.09 -14.06
N ASP A 265 13.66 -19.14 -13.34
CA ASP A 265 12.24 -19.19 -12.92
C ASP A 265 11.70 -17.74 -12.97
N LEU A 266 11.06 -17.35 -14.08
CA LEU A 266 10.65 -15.97 -14.37
C LEU A 266 9.23 -15.67 -13.86
N ARG A 267 9.05 -15.74 -12.55
CA ARG A 267 7.75 -15.57 -11.90
C ARG A 267 7.21 -14.13 -11.96
N VAL A 268 5.96 -14.00 -12.39
CA VAL A 268 5.15 -12.78 -12.23
C VAL A 268 4.28 -12.94 -10.98
N ARG A 269 4.47 -12.07 -9.99
CA ARG A 269 3.86 -12.22 -8.66
C ARG A 269 2.58 -11.42 -8.44
N ASN A 270 2.43 -10.31 -9.15
CA ASN A 270 1.27 -9.43 -9.10
C ASN A 270 1.25 -8.50 -10.34
N ILE A 271 0.12 -7.84 -10.58
CA ILE A 271 0.01 -6.65 -11.41
C ILE A 271 -0.55 -5.51 -10.53
N THR A 272 0.22 -4.45 -10.33
CA THR A 272 -0.26 -3.20 -9.73
C THR A 272 -0.93 -2.33 -10.79
N ILE A 273 -1.88 -1.50 -10.33
CA ILE A 273 -2.73 -0.67 -11.17
C ILE A 273 -2.92 0.67 -10.46
N THR A 274 -2.75 1.78 -11.18
CA THR A 274 -2.85 3.14 -10.63
C THR A 274 -3.70 4.00 -11.58
N PRO A 275 -4.79 4.64 -11.12
CA PRO A 275 -5.39 4.52 -9.79
C PRO A 275 -6.04 3.14 -9.53
N ASP A 276 -6.19 2.74 -8.26
CA ASP A 276 -6.82 1.46 -7.88
C ASP A 276 -8.34 1.39 -8.19
N GLN A 277 -8.99 2.54 -8.39
CA GLN A 277 -10.39 2.65 -8.82
C GLN A 277 -10.48 3.70 -9.95
N PRO A 278 -10.19 3.33 -11.20
CA PRO A 278 -10.25 4.26 -12.33
C PRO A 278 -11.69 4.53 -12.76
N LEU A 279 -11.91 5.75 -13.22
CA LEU A 279 -13.10 6.15 -13.96
C LEU A 279 -12.84 5.98 -15.46
N ALA A 280 -13.89 5.76 -16.24
CA ALA A 280 -13.79 5.68 -17.68
C ALA A 280 -13.16 6.96 -18.27
N GLY A 281 -12.12 6.78 -19.09
CA GLY A 281 -11.31 7.87 -19.64
C GLY A 281 -10.09 8.29 -18.81
N ASP A 282 -9.92 7.81 -17.58
CA ASP A 282 -8.68 8.05 -16.82
C ASP A 282 -7.48 7.33 -17.45
N LEU A 283 -6.28 7.91 -17.35
CA LEU A 283 -5.03 7.30 -17.83
C LEU A 283 -4.48 6.31 -16.79
N ILE A 284 -4.81 5.04 -16.97
CA ILE A 284 -4.44 3.94 -16.07
C ILE A 284 -2.98 3.54 -16.34
N THR A 285 -2.17 3.49 -15.29
CA THR A 285 -0.83 2.88 -15.31
C THR A 285 -0.91 1.47 -14.74
N ILE A 286 -0.38 0.49 -15.45
CA ILE A 286 -0.26 -0.91 -15.01
C ILE A 286 1.21 -1.31 -14.93
N GLU A 287 1.60 -2.05 -13.89
CA GLU A 287 2.98 -2.49 -13.65
C GLU A 287 3.02 -3.94 -13.12
N ALA A 288 3.97 -4.75 -13.60
CA ALA A 288 4.07 -6.17 -13.26
C ALA A 288 5.23 -6.46 -12.29
N ASP A 289 4.94 -7.16 -11.20
CA ASP A 289 5.94 -7.58 -10.20
C ASP A 289 6.66 -8.88 -10.67
N LEU A 290 7.56 -8.71 -11.63
CA LEU A 290 8.40 -9.77 -12.20
C LEU A 290 9.69 -9.97 -11.39
N ILE A 291 10.03 -11.22 -11.09
CA ILE A 291 11.26 -11.64 -10.41
C ILE A 291 11.82 -12.91 -11.06
N ASN A 292 13.15 -13.03 -11.15
CA ASN A 292 13.78 -14.33 -11.38
C ASN A 292 13.97 -15.04 -10.03
N GLN A 293 13.18 -16.08 -9.72
CA GLN A 293 13.34 -16.92 -8.52
C GLN A 293 14.38 -18.04 -8.71
N GLY A 294 14.89 -18.20 -9.93
CA GLY A 294 15.88 -19.20 -10.28
C GLY A 294 17.24 -18.95 -9.63
N ASN A 295 18.10 -19.96 -9.67
CA ASN A 295 19.47 -19.88 -9.16
C ASN A 295 20.51 -19.56 -10.25
N ASN A 296 20.05 -19.36 -11.50
CA ASN A 296 20.84 -18.87 -12.63
C ASN A 296 20.34 -17.48 -13.09
N SER A 297 21.19 -16.70 -13.76
CA SER A 297 20.73 -15.55 -14.54
C SER A 297 19.83 -16.01 -15.69
N SER A 298 18.80 -15.24 -16.03
CA SER A 298 18.19 -15.34 -17.35
C SER A 298 19.13 -14.75 -18.41
N ASP A 299 18.93 -15.12 -19.67
CA ASP A 299 19.34 -14.31 -20.82
C ASP A 299 18.39 -13.10 -20.99
N THR A 300 18.57 -12.29 -22.04
CA THR A 300 17.51 -11.38 -22.51
C THR A 300 16.27 -12.17 -22.93
N PHE A 301 15.08 -11.65 -22.64
CA PHE A 301 13.81 -12.30 -22.99
C PHE A 301 12.78 -11.30 -23.48
N GLU A 302 11.57 -11.78 -23.77
CA GLU A 302 10.46 -10.95 -24.23
C GLU A 302 9.35 -10.93 -23.18
N VAL A 303 8.57 -9.86 -23.15
CA VAL A 303 7.40 -9.72 -22.27
C VAL A 303 6.19 -9.24 -23.06
N GLN A 304 5.01 -9.71 -22.69
CA GLN A 304 3.76 -9.37 -23.35
C GLN A 304 2.66 -9.00 -22.36
N TRP A 305 2.06 -7.83 -22.58
CA TRP A 305 0.79 -7.44 -21.98
C TRP A 305 -0.37 -7.98 -22.83
N THR A 306 -1.50 -8.27 -22.20
CA THR A 306 -2.76 -8.64 -22.86
C THR A 306 -3.92 -7.97 -22.13
N VAL A 307 -4.87 -7.41 -22.88
CA VAL A 307 -6.04 -6.71 -22.35
C VAL A 307 -7.27 -7.32 -23.00
N ASP A 308 -8.20 -7.87 -22.21
CA ASP A 308 -9.43 -8.53 -22.69
C ASP A 308 -9.16 -9.61 -23.76
N ASN A 309 -8.12 -10.42 -23.50
CA ASN A 309 -7.57 -11.42 -24.42
C ASN A 309 -7.02 -10.88 -25.75
N LYS A 310 -6.93 -9.55 -25.94
CA LYS A 310 -6.25 -8.90 -27.08
C LYS A 310 -4.77 -8.70 -26.72
N PRO A 311 -3.83 -9.46 -27.33
CA PRO A 311 -2.41 -9.32 -27.06
C PRO A 311 -1.90 -7.95 -27.49
N GLN A 312 -1.00 -7.38 -26.70
CA GLN A 312 -0.34 -6.12 -26.99
C GLN A 312 1.03 -6.36 -27.67
N PRO A 313 1.62 -5.33 -28.30
CA PRO A 313 2.98 -5.41 -28.83
C PRO A 313 3.96 -5.97 -27.79
N ILE A 314 4.72 -6.97 -28.22
CA ILE A 314 5.77 -7.63 -27.43
C ILE A 314 6.93 -6.65 -27.23
N GLN A 315 7.54 -6.69 -26.05
CA GLN A 315 8.68 -5.84 -25.68
C GLN A 315 9.87 -6.72 -25.27
N SER A 316 11.08 -6.27 -25.61
CA SER A 316 12.32 -6.89 -25.14
C SER A 316 12.60 -6.49 -23.69
N HIS A 317 13.16 -7.40 -22.90
CA HIS A 317 13.49 -7.24 -21.49
C HIS A 317 14.94 -7.70 -21.23
N GLY A 318 15.66 -6.95 -20.39
CA GLY A 318 17.04 -7.28 -19.98
C GLY A 318 17.16 -8.60 -19.18
N PRO A 319 18.38 -9.13 -19.01
CA PRO A 319 18.59 -10.32 -18.16
C PRO A 319 18.33 -10.00 -16.68
N LEU A 320 17.75 -10.97 -15.95
CA LEU A 320 17.53 -10.89 -14.51
C LEU A 320 18.43 -11.87 -13.75
N GLN A 321 19.17 -11.36 -12.78
CA GLN A 321 19.99 -12.17 -11.86
C GLN A 321 19.12 -12.99 -10.88
N PRO A 322 19.65 -14.06 -10.27
CA PRO A 322 18.98 -14.79 -9.20
C PRO A 322 18.41 -13.89 -8.10
N ASN A 323 17.11 -14.06 -7.80
CA ASN A 323 16.31 -13.27 -6.86
C ASN A 323 16.17 -11.76 -7.20
N GLN A 324 16.56 -11.31 -8.40
CA GLN A 324 16.38 -9.94 -8.83
C GLN A 324 14.95 -9.68 -9.29
N ARG A 325 14.28 -8.69 -8.68
CA ARG A 325 13.05 -8.10 -9.22
C ARG A 325 13.38 -7.17 -10.38
N SER A 326 12.56 -7.19 -11.43
CA SER A 326 12.72 -6.23 -12.54
C SER A 326 12.47 -4.79 -12.08
N GLN A 327 13.17 -3.87 -12.75
CA GLN A 327 12.96 -2.41 -12.68
C GLN A 327 12.91 -1.82 -14.12
N ASP A 328 12.80 -2.68 -15.13
CA ASP A 328 12.78 -2.34 -16.55
C ASP A 328 11.51 -1.54 -16.91
N SER A 329 11.51 -0.75 -17.99
CA SER A 329 10.30 -0.04 -18.41
C SER A 329 9.27 -0.95 -19.09
N SER A 330 9.67 -2.09 -19.63
CA SER A 330 8.79 -3.07 -20.29
C SER A 330 7.79 -3.76 -19.35
N ILE A 331 8.10 -3.82 -18.04
CA ILE A 331 7.15 -4.24 -17.00
C ILE A 331 6.13 -3.14 -16.62
N ARG A 332 6.08 -2.02 -17.35
CA ARG A 332 5.09 -0.94 -17.19
C ARG A 332 4.34 -0.66 -18.49
N ARG A 333 3.12 -0.15 -18.37
CA ARG A 333 2.33 0.38 -19.50
C ARG A 333 1.31 1.41 -19.01
N GLN A 334 0.98 2.37 -19.88
CA GLN A 334 -0.18 3.26 -19.69
C GLN A 334 -1.22 2.99 -20.77
N LEU A 335 -2.50 3.10 -20.42
CA LEU A 335 -3.65 2.91 -21.31
C LEU A 335 -4.90 3.57 -20.73
N THR A 336 -5.93 3.74 -21.55
CA THR A 336 -7.30 4.07 -21.14
C THR A 336 -8.19 2.84 -21.34
N LEU A 337 -9.30 2.77 -20.59
CA LEU A 337 -10.32 1.73 -20.72
C LEU A 337 -11.72 2.36 -20.76
N ASP A 338 -12.65 1.64 -21.38
CA ASP A 338 -14.08 1.91 -21.39
C ASP A 338 -14.72 1.58 -20.02
N PRO A 339 -16.00 1.93 -19.77
CA PRO A 339 -16.70 1.47 -18.56
C PRO A 339 -16.93 -0.05 -18.54
N GLY A 340 -16.54 -0.71 -17.46
CA GLY A 340 -16.88 -2.12 -17.19
C GLY A 340 -15.72 -2.94 -16.59
N SER A 341 -15.91 -4.26 -16.59
CA SER A 341 -14.91 -5.22 -16.14
C SER A 341 -13.94 -5.60 -17.26
N HIS A 342 -12.64 -5.48 -17.00
CA HIS A 342 -11.56 -5.79 -17.93
C HIS A 342 -10.56 -6.80 -17.35
N THR A 343 -9.93 -7.58 -18.22
CA THR A 343 -8.91 -8.58 -17.85
C THR A 343 -7.52 -8.12 -18.28
N ILE A 344 -6.65 -7.81 -17.32
CA ILE A 344 -5.24 -7.45 -17.56
C ILE A 344 -4.36 -8.67 -17.29
N ARG A 345 -3.56 -9.08 -18.28
CA ARG A 345 -2.58 -10.17 -18.15
C ARG A 345 -1.19 -9.69 -18.55
N PHE A 346 -0.18 -10.17 -17.84
CA PHE A 346 1.23 -10.01 -18.17
C PHE A 346 1.92 -11.37 -18.20
N THR A 347 2.67 -11.64 -19.26
CA THR A 347 3.44 -12.87 -19.45
C THR A 347 4.91 -12.53 -19.71
N ALA A 348 5.80 -13.13 -18.92
CA ALA A 348 7.23 -13.15 -19.15
C ALA A 348 7.64 -14.39 -19.97
N ASP A 349 8.55 -14.18 -20.92
CA ASP A 349 9.09 -15.16 -21.86
C ASP A 349 8.00 -15.94 -22.63
N PRO A 350 7.07 -15.27 -23.34
CA PRO A 350 5.94 -15.93 -24.02
C PRO A 350 6.38 -16.90 -25.12
N HIS A 351 7.57 -16.69 -25.70
CA HIS A 351 8.20 -17.56 -26.69
C HIS A 351 9.19 -18.58 -26.09
N GLN A 352 9.28 -18.67 -24.75
CA GLN A 352 10.01 -19.70 -24.02
C GLN A 352 11.51 -19.80 -24.34
N LYS A 353 12.17 -18.66 -24.56
CA LYS A 353 13.60 -18.56 -24.92
C LYS A 353 14.53 -19.03 -23.80
N ASN A 354 14.19 -18.81 -22.53
CA ASN A 354 14.92 -19.34 -21.38
C ASN A 354 14.35 -20.72 -21.03
N LEU A 355 15.17 -21.63 -20.49
CA LEU A 355 14.68 -22.88 -19.91
C LEU A 355 14.15 -22.62 -18.48
N ASP A 356 12.83 -22.52 -18.38
CA ASP A 356 12.06 -22.40 -17.14
C ASP A 356 11.12 -23.62 -17.03
N LEU A 357 11.15 -24.28 -15.87
CA LEU A 357 10.38 -25.49 -15.58
C LEU A 357 8.98 -25.19 -15.00
N ASN A 358 8.72 -23.95 -14.56
CA ASN A 358 7.50 -23.54 -13.85
C ASN A 358 6.68 -22.51 -14.63
N ARG A 359 6.56 -22.69 -15.96
CA ARG A 359 5.90 -21.75 -16.91
C ARG A 359 4.53 -21.23 -16.49
N ALA A 360 3.78 -21.97 -15.66
CA ALA A 360 2.51 -21.52 -15.12
C ALA A 360 2.64 -20.24 -14.27
N ASN A 361 3.81 -20.00 -13.67
CA ASN A 361 4.08 -18.86 -12.80
C ASN A 361 4.60 -17.61 -13.57
N SER A 362 5.02 -17.76 -14.83
CA SER A 362 5.53 -16.64 -15.64
C SER A 362 4.42 -15.76 -16.23
N THR A 363 3.17 -16.09 -15.92
CA THR A 363 1.99 -15.32 -16.30
C THR A 363 1.15 -14.98 -15.08
N PHE A 364 0.79 -13.70 -14.92
CA PHE A 364 -0.19 -13.24 -13.94
C PHE A 364 -1.37 -12.58 -14.65
N THR A 365 -2.58 -12.75 -14.11
CA THR A 365 -3.80 -12.11 -14.61
C THR A 365 -4.51 -11.43 -13.43
N ARG A 366 -4.93 -10.17 -13.62
CA ARG A 366 -5.70 -9.37 -12.67
C ARG A 366 -6.93 -8.80 -13.39
N GLU A 367 -8.08 -8.91 -12.76
CA GLU A 367 -9.29 -8.20 -13.19
C GLU A 367 -9.29 -6.77 -12.65
N ILE A 368 -9.90 -5.86 -13.40
CA ILE A 368 -10.07 -4.45 -13.04
C ILE A 368 -11.48 -4.01 -13.40
N GLU A 369 -12.17 -3.33 -12.48
CA GLU A 369 -13.45 -2.68 -12.75
C GLU A 369 -13.20 -1.20 -13.02
N VAL A 370 -13.60 -0.72 -14.19
CA VAL A 370 -13.51 0.69 -14.60
C VAL A 370 -14.89 1.32 -14.50
N LYS A 371 -15.06 2.22 -13.53
CA LYS A 371 -16.37 2.78 -13.23
C LYS A 371 -16.81 3.76 -14.33
N GLY A 372 -18.05 3.62 -14.79
CA GLY A 372 -18.67 4.60 -15.69
C GLY A 372 -18.72 6.00 -15.07
N LEU A 373 -18.18 6.98 -15.79
CA LEU A 373 -17.97 8.35 -15.33
C LEU A 373 -19.28 9.17 -15.33
N ASN A 374 -19.82 9.51 -14.15
CA ASN A 374 -20.92 10.48 -14.04
C ASN A 374 -20.38 11.91 -14.18
N GLN A 375 -20.08 12.35 -15.41
CA GLN A 375 -19.55 13.69 -15.68
C GLN A 375 -20.66 14.72 -15.94
N LEU A 376 -20.55 15.89 -15.31
CA LEU A 376 -21.31 17.09 -15.66
C LEU A 376 -20.47 18.00 -16.57
N THR A 377 -20.97 18.37 -17.74
CA THR A 377 -20.33 19.37 -18.63
C THR A 377 -21.05 20.71 -18.55
N ILE A 378 -20.29 21.78 -18.33
CA ILE A 378 -20.77 23.17 -18.22
C ILE A 378 -20.09 24.02 -19.30
N ALA A 379 -20.87 24.82 -20.03
CA ALA A 379 -20.35 25.91 -20.87
C ALA A 379 -20.47 27.24 -20.11
N ASP A 380 -19.36 27.95 -19.90
CA ASP A 380 -19.37 29.26 -19.24
C ASP A 380 -18.79 30.32 -20.17
N PHE A 381 -19.52 31.42 -20.39
CA PHE A 381 -19.07 32.52 -21.24
C PHE A 381 -18.12 33.51 -20.54
N ARG A 382 -17.88 33.35 -19.24
CA ARG A 382 -17.14 34.31 -18.40
C ARG A 382 -15.65 33.96 -18.38
N ASP A 383 -14.79 34.99 -18.48
CA ASP A 383 -13.34 34.84 -18.37
C ASP A 383 -12.88 34.38 -16.97
N ILE A 384 -12.72 33.08 -16.76
CA ILE A 384 -12.16 32.52 -15.52
C ILE A 384 -10.63 32.42 -15.64
N ASN A 385 -9.94 33.38 -15.03
CA ASN A 385 -8.47 33.49 -15.06
C ASN A 385 -7.76 33.19 -13.71
N THR A 386 -8.52 32.82 -12.68
CA THR A 386 -7.98 32.50 -11.34
C THR A 386 -9.00 31.74 -10.52
N LEU A 387 -8.55 30.69 -9.81
CA LEU A 387 -9.35 29.94 -8.83
C LEU A 387 -8.96 30.26 -7.38
N ASP A 388 -8.33 31.41 -7.13
CA ASP A 388 -8.04 31.89 -5.77
C ASP A 388 -9.22 32.73 -5.21
N PRO A 389 -9.91 32.27 -4.16
CA PRO A 389 -11.11 32.93 -3.62
C PRO A 389 -10.79 34.26 -2.91
N LEU A 390 -9.51 34.57 -2.69
CA LEU A 390 -9.08 35.85 -2.11
C LEU A 390 -8.81 36.91 -3.18
N LEU A 391 -8.69 36.50 -4.45
CA LEU A 391 -8.48 37.40 -5.59
C LEU A 391 -9.71 37.53 -6.49
N ASN A 392 -10.57 36.52 -6.50
CA ASN A 392 -11.71 36.41 -7.42
C ASN A 392 -13.05 36.47 -6.68
N ILE A 393 -13.52 37.68 -6.33
CA ILE A 393 -14.89 37.90 -5.82
C ILE A 393 -15.40 39.32 -6.13
N ASN A 394 -16.19 39.42 -7.21
CA ASN A 394 -17.15 40.51 -7.38
C ASN A 394 -18.35 40.23 -6.45
N TYR A 395 -18.50 41.00 -5.36
CA TYR A 395 -19.72 40.99 -4.55
C TYR A 395 -20.67 42.12 -5.02
N PRO A 396 -22.01 42.04 -4.84
CA PRO A 396 -22.96 42.92 -5.52
C PRO A 396 -23.07 44.30 -4.86
N SER A 397 -22.08 45.16 -5.09
CA SER A 397 -22.08 46.58 -4.70
C SER A 397 -22.88 47.42 -5.70
N ALA A 398 -24.22 47.31 -5.64
CA ALA A 398 -25.23 48.03 -6.43
C ALA A 398 -25.25 47.80 -7.95
N ASN A 399 -24.08 47.76 -8.60
CA ASN A 399 -23.91 47.30 -9.98
C ASN A 399 -23.32 45.90 -9.92
N MET A 400 -24.16 44.87 -10.13
CA MET A 400 -23.68 43.50 -10.19
C MET A 400 -22.77 43.28 -11.39
N ASN A 401 -21.83 42.34 -11.23
CA ASN A 401 -20.97 41.88 -12.31
C ASN A 401 -20.58 40.42 -11.95
N TYR A 402 -21.38 39.46 -12.41
CA TYR A 402 -21.42 38.09 -11.87
C TYR A 402 -20.18 37.24 -12.21
N GLY A 403 -19.08 37.47 -11.49
CA GLY A 403 -17.88 36.63 -11.53
C GLY A 403 -18.14 35.18 -11.07
N PRO A 404 -17.19 34.26 -11.30
CA PRO A 404 -17.37 32.80 -11.15
C PRO A 404 -17.33 32.32 -9.68
N GLY A 405 -17.97 33.05 -8.77
CA GLY A 405 -18.12 32.66 -7.36
C GLY A 405 -18.87 31.35 -7.18
N ASP A 406 -19.78 31.05 -8.11
CA ASP A 406 -20.47 29.77 -8.25
C ASP A 406 -19.50 28.61 -8.52
N VAL A 407 -18.45 28.82 -9.31
CA VAL A 407 -17.39 27.82 -9.55
C VAL A 407 -16.48 27.66 -8.33
N LEU A 408 -16.09 28.77 -7.69
CA LEU A 408 -15.32 28.74 -6.44
C LEU A 408 -16.08 28.00 -5.33
N SER A 409 -17.41 28.08 -5.29
CA SER A 409 -18.25 27.40 -4.30
C SER A 409 -18.19 25.86 -4.39
N LEU A 410 -17.86 25.32 -5.57
CA LEU A 410 -17.63 23.88 -5.76
C LEU A 410 -16.35 23.43 -5.06
N VAL A 411 -15.36 24.32 -4.95
CA VAL A 411 -13.99 24.04 -4.45
C VAL A 411 -13.80 24.48 -3.00
N PHE A 412 -14.44 25.57 -2.55
CA PHE A 412 -14.22 26.17 -1.24
C PHE A 412 -15.50 26.36 -0.44
N ARG A 413 -15.41 26.17 0.88
CA ARG A 413 -16.44 26.57 1.86
C ARG A 413 -15.96 27.72 2.73
N GLY A 414 -16.92 28.54 3.19
CA GLY A 414 -16.71 29.64 4.14
C GLY A 414 -17.22 29.31 5.54
N LEU A 415 -17.15 30.26 6.47
CA LEU A 415 -17.75 30.09 7.81
C LEU A 415 -19.26 29.85 7.70
N GLY A 416 -19.90 30.49 6.72
CA GLY A 416 -21.26 30.19 6.30
C GLY A 416 -21.50 30.42 4.81
N ARG A 417 -22.78 30.49 4.46
CA ARG A 417 -23.34 30.77 3.12
C ARG A 417 -24.44 31.81 3.26
N LEU A 418 -24.84 32.41 2.13
CA LEU A 418 -26.13 33.10 2.06
C LEU A 418 -27.19 32.08 1.63
N ASP A 419 -28.34 32.08 2.28
CA ASP A 419 -29.54 31.40 1.79
C ASP A 419 -30.04 32.09 0.52
N PRO A 420 -30.27 31.37 -0.61
CA PRO A 420 -30.55 32.01 -1.89
C PRO A 420 -31.94 32.68 -1.98
N LYS A 421 -32.87 32.35 -1.08
CA LYS A 421 -34.25 32.87 -1.09
C LYS A 421 -34.43 34.11 -0.23
N THR A 422 -33.75 34.15 0.91
CA THR A 422 -33.87 35.20 1.92
C THR A 422 -32.65 36.12 1.96
N GLY A 423 -31.50 35.68 1.42
CA GLY A 423 -30.21 36.37 1.56
C GLY A 423 -29.63 36.33 2.99
N ALA A 424 -30.24 35.57 3.91
CA ALA A 424 -29.81 35.45 5.30
C ALA A 424 -28.52 34.60 5.41
N PHE A 425 -27.73 34.85 6.46
CA PHE A 425 -26.54 34.05 6.76
C PHE A 425 -26.90 32.72 7.39
N VAL A 426 -26.38 31.61 6.86
CA VAL A 426 -26.51 30.26 7.41
C VAL A 426 -25.13 29.63 7.56
N THR A 427 -24.92 28.87 8.63
CA THR A 427 -23.63 28.24 8.99
C THR A 427 -23.17 27.13 8.02
N ASP A 428 -21.86 27.00 7.82
CA ASP A 428 -21.27 26.00 6.93
C ASP A 428 -20.06 25.26 7.52
N ILE A 429 -18.86 25.86 7.51
CA ILE A 429 -17.71 25.34 8.28
C ILE A 429 -17.92 25.61 9.78
N ALA A 430 -18.55 26.74 10.12
CA ALA A 430 -19.00 26.97 11.47
C ALA A 430 -20.17 26.03 11.82
N THR A 431 -20.22 25.53 13.05
CA THR A 431 -21.40 24.84 13.61
C THR A 431 -22.37 25.83 14.23
N ARG A 432 -21.86 26.93 14.77
CA ARG A 432 -22.64 28.01 15.40
C ARG A 432 -21.94 29.36 15.26
N TRP A 433 -22.71 30.43 15.25
CA TRP A 433 -22.24 31.79 15.47
C TRP A 433 -23.08 32.50 16.54
N TRP A 434 -22.54 33.56 17.14
CA TRP A 434 -23.24 34.51 18.01
C TRP A 434 -22.49 35.84 18.04
N TRP A 435 -23.02 36.86 18.69
CA TRP A 435 -22.36 38.16 18.80
C TRP A 435 -22.61 38.82 20.16
N ILE A 436 -21.73 39.75 20.54
CA ILE A 436 -21.91 40.65 21.68
C ILE A 436 -21.67 42.11 21.24
N GLU A 437 -22.28 43.06 21.95
CA GLU A 437 -22.11 44.49 21.68
C GLU A 437 -20.94 45.06 22.50
N ASN A 438 -19.98 45.70 21.83
CA ASN A 438 -18.93 46.48 22.47
C ASN A 438 -19.29 47.97 22.32
N LYS A 439 -19.88 48.51 23.39
CA LYS A 439 -20.41 49.88 23.44
C LYS A 439 -19.34 50.96 23.54
N GLU A 440 -18.13 50.61 23.96
CA GLU A 440 -17.01 51.54 24.09
C GLU A 440 -16.40 51.86 22.71
N ASN A 441 -16.24 50.84 21.87
CA ASN A 441 -15.68 50.97 20.52
C ASN A 441 -16.72 51.25 19.42
N ASN A 442 -18.02 51.22 19.73
CA ASN A 442 -19.13 51.21 18.77
C ASN A 442 -18.97 50.07 17.73
N THR A 443 -18.86 48.84 18.25
CA THR A 443 -18.58 47.61 17.51
C THR A 443 -19.44 46.44 18.00
N ARG A 444 -19.47 45.36 17.23
CA ARG A 444 -19.91 44.03 17.68
C ARG A 444 -18.75 43.04 17.56
N ILE A 445 -18.60 42.17 18.54
CA ILE A 445 -17.67 41.04 18.45
C ILE A 445 -18.49 39.81 18.07
N ILE A 446 -18.26 39.28 16.86
CA ILE A 446 -18.97 38.14 16.30
C ILE A 446 -18.09 36.91 16.46
N TYR A 447 -18.61 35.87 17.13
CA TYR A 447 -17.92 34.61 17.38
C TYR A 447 -18.42 33.53 16.41
N PHE A 448 -17.50 32.67 15.96
CA PHE A 448 -17.79 31.47 15.18
C PHE A 448 -17.12 30.26 15.83
N GLN A 449 -17.90 29.22 16.09
CA GLN A 449 -17.40 27.90 16.49
C GLN A 449 -17.31 27.02 15.25
N LEU A 450 -16.14 26.43 14.97
CA LEU A 450 -15.90 25.58 13.81
C LEU A 450 -16.38 24.13 14.03
N SER A 451 -16.57 23.38 12.95
CA SER A 451 -16.72 21.92 12.96
C SER A 451 -15.36 21.23 12.88
N GLU A 452 -15.18 20.19 13.71
CA GLU A 452 -13.99 19.32 13.70
C GLU A 452 -13.98 18.34 12.51
N GLU A 453 -15.10 18.14 11.84
CA GLU A 453 -15.27 17.15 10.76
C GLU A 453 -14.79 17.66 9.39
N VAL A 454 -14.46 18.96 9.28
CA VAL A 454 -14.06 19.57 8.01
C VAL A 454 -12.59 19.27 7.71
N SER A 455 -12.34 18.71 6.53
CA SER A 455 -10.99 18.55 5.99
C SER A 455 -10.84 19.27 4.64
N PHE A 456 -9.61 19.67 4.35
CA PHE A 456 -9.19 20.13 3.02
C PHE A 456 -9.03 18.93 2.06
N HIS A 457 -8.98 19.21 0.76
CA HIS A 457 -8.80 18.19 -0.28
C HIS A 457 -7.52 17.35 -0.13
N ASP A 458 -6.47 17.89 0.51
CA ASP A 458 -5.24 17.15 0.84
C ASP A 458 -5.37 16.23 2.07
N GLY A 459 -6.56 16.17 2.67
CA GLY A 459 -6.91 15.30 3.80
C GLY A 459 -6.57 15.85 5.18
N LYS A 460 -6.00 17.06 5.29
CA LYS A 460 -5.76 17.69 6.60
C LYS A 460 -7.04 18.35 7.14
N GLN A 461 -7.19 18.34 8.46
CA GLN A 461 -8.28 19.03 9.15
C GLN A 461 -8.17 20.55 8.97
N LEU A 462 -9.30 21.24 8.83
CA LEU A 462 -9.39 22.69 8.78
C LEU A 462 -9.49 23.26 10.20
N THR A 463 -8.67 24.28 10.51
CA THR A 463 -8.52 24.81 11.88
C THR A 463 -8.83 26.31 11.97
N VAL A 464 -8.99 26.82 13.20
CA VAL A 464 -9.08 28.28 13.46
C VAL A 464 -7.91 29.05 12.86
N ALA A 465 -6.70 28.48 12.84
CA ALA A 465 -5.52 29.11 12.26
C ALA A 465 -5.60 29.28 10.73
N ASP A 466 -6.36 28.44 10.03
CA ASP A 466 -6.60 28.60 8.59
C ASP A 466 -7.61 29.71 8.31
N VAL A 467 -8.64 29.84 9.16
CA VAL A 467 -9.62 30.93 9.10
C VAL A 467 -8.95 32.27 9.40
N GLU A 468 -8.19 32.35 10.50
CA GLU A 468 -7.41 33.54 10.88
C GLU A 468 -6.48 33.96 9.72
N PHE A 469 -5.70 33.02 9.19
CA PHE A 469 -4.80 33.24 8.07
C PHE A 469 -5.54 33.76 6.82
N THR A 470 -6.68 33.15 6.46
CA THR A 470 -7.50 33.55 5.31
C THR A 470 -7.87 35.04 5.41
N TYR A 471 -8.43 35.48 6.54
CA TYR A 471 -8.83 36.87 6.72
C TYR A 471 -7.65 37.83 6.92
N GLN A 472 -6.56 37.39 7.53
CA GLN A 472 -5.32 38.19 7.61
C GLN A 472 -4.67 38.41 6.24
N VAL A 473 -4.70 37.42 5.34
CA VAL A 473 -4.25 37.59 3.94
C VAL A 473 -5.20 38.54 3.22
N TYR A 474 -6.52 38.32 3.33
CA TYR A 474 -7.52 39.13 2.63
C TYR A 474 -7.48 40.62 3.03
N LYS A 475 -7.24 40.95 4.31
CA LYS A 475 -7.00 42.33 4.79
C LYS A 475 -5.74 42.98 4.22
N LYS A 476 -4.73 42.19 3.82
CA LYS A 476 -3.43 42.69 3.29
C LYS A 476 -3.43 42.87 1.76
N LEU A 477 -4.45 42.40 1.05
CA LEU A 477 -4.54 42.52 -0.41
C LEU A 477 -4.87 43.96 -0.82
N ASN A 478 -3.86 44.69 -1.28
CA ASN A 478 -3.99 46.09 -1.69
C ASN A 478 -5.06 46.33 -2.75
N SER A 479 -5.25 45.36 -3.65
CA SER A 479 -6.22 45.34 -4.74
C SER A 479 -7.48 44.50 -4.45
N SER A 480 -7.79 44.21 -3.18
CA SER A 480 -9.04 43.52 -2.82
C SER A 480 -10.27 44.30 -3.34
N PRO A 481 -11.13 43.73 -4.21
CA PRO A 481 -12.30 44.44 -4.71
C PRO A 481 -13.23 44.93 -3.59
N ASN A 482 -13.30 44.15 -2.50
CA ASN A 482 -14.13 44.45 -1.34
C ASN A 482 -13.35 45.15 -0.22
N LYS A 483 -12.28 45.90 -0.50
CA LYS A 483 -11.44 46.59 0.51
C LYS A 483 -12.26 47.42 1.51
N ARG A 484 -13.30 48.11 1.03
CA ARG A 484 -14.26 48.86 1.88
C ARG A 484 -15.01 47.96 2.87
N VAL A 485 -15.36 46.74 2.48
CA VAL A 485 -16.16 45.79 3.26
C VAL A 485 -15.30 44.98 4.21
N ILE A 486 -14.11 44.51 3.80
CA ILE A 486 -13.22 43.81 4.73
C ILE A 486 -12.66 44.73 5.83
N ASN A 487 -12.50 46.03 5.52
CA ASN A 487 -12.10 47.04 6.51
C ASN A 487 -13.11 47.26 7.65
N ILE A 488 -14.35 46.74 7.57
CA ILE A 488 -15.27 46.77 8.73
C ILE A 488 -14.79 45.86 9.86
N ILE A 489 -14.02 44.80 9.54
CA ILE A 489 -13.37 43.93 10.52
C ILE A 489 -12.14 44.66 11.06
N ARG A 490 -12.29 45.27 12.24
CA ARG A 490 -11.20 45.95 12.95
C ARG A 490 -10.13 44.93 13.34
N ASP A 491 -10.56 43.85 13.99
CA ASP A 491 -9.67 42.84 14.56
C ASP A 491 -10.18 41.39 14.40
N ILE A 492 -9.26 40.43 14.48
CA ILE A 492 -9.49 38.98 14.27
C ILE A 492 -8.79 38.24 15.42
N ASN A 493 -9.56 37.70 16.36
CA ASN A 493 -9.03 37.09 17.58
C ASN A 493 -9.29 35.58 17.64
N VAL A 494 -8.22 34.81 17.82
CA VAL A 494 -8.29 33.39 18.14
C VAL A 494 -8.65 33.24 19.62
N VAL A 495 -9.82 32.68 19.92
CA VAL A 495 -10.31 32.52 21.30
C VAL A 495 -9.84 31.18 21.88
N ASN A 496 -9.85 30.12 21.06
CA ASN A 496 -9.25 28.81 21.34
C ASN A 496 -9.08 28.02 20.02
N ASP A 497 -8.85 26.71 20.11
CA ASP A 497 -8.68 25.78 18.98
C ASP A 497 -9.89 25.68 18.04
N ARG A 498 -11.10 26.01 18.53
CA ARG A 498 -12.38 25.84 17.83
C ARG A 498 -13.16 27.15 17.61
N ILE A 499 -12.82 28.21 18.34
CA ILE A 499 -13.56 29.48 18.34
C ILE A 499 -12.65 30.62 17.86
N ILE A 500 -13.12 31.32 16.84
CA ILE A 500 -12.55 32.59 16.35
C ILE A 500 -13.58 33.70 16.54
N SER A 501 -13.12 34.94 16.72
CA SER A 501 -13.98 36.11 16.78
C SER A 501 -13.49 37.27 15.91
N PHE A 502 -14.44 38.09 15.45
CA PHE A 502 -14.22 39.24 14.59
C PHE A 502 -14.85 40.48 15.24
N GLU A 503 -14.05 41.51 15.52
CA GLU A 503 -14.61 42.81 15.92
C GLU A 503 -14.99 43.61 14.67
N VAL A 504 -16.29 43.92 14.52
CA VAL A 504 -16.83 44.67 13.39
C VAL A 504 -17.45 45.99 13.82
N LEU A 505 -17.28 47.05 13.02
CA LEU A 505 -17.91 48.35 13.24
C LEU A 505 -19.45 48.25 13.22
N TRP A 506 -20.13 48.87 14.21
CA TRP A 506 -21.58 48.79 14.33
C TRP A 506 -22.22 50.01 15.03
N PRO A 507 -23.28 50.64 14.48
CA PRO A 507 -23.84 50.42 13.14
C PRO A 507 -22.94 51.04 12.06
N PHE A 508 -22.87 50.42 10.88
CA PHE A 508 -21.97 50.89 9.82
C PHE A 508 -22.47 52.15 9.08
N LEU A 509 -23.79 52.41 9.06
CA LEU A 509 -24.41 53.59 8.45
C LEU A 509 -25.65 54.02 9.24
N LYS A 510 -25.97 55.33 9.19
CA LYS A 510 -27.35 55.82 9.28
C LYS A 510 -28.01 55.69 7.90
N GLU A 511 -29.31 55.44 7.84
CA GLU A 511 -30.05 55.25 6.57
C GLU A 511 -30.23 56.53 5.71
N GLU A 512 -29.66 57.67 6.11
CA GLU A 512 -29.98 58.99 5.54
C GLU A 512 -29.14 59.39 4.30
N GLU A 513 -27.99 58.74 4.05
CA GLU A 513 -27.13 59.07 2.90
C GLU A 513 -27.57 58.44 1.57
N ARG A 514 -28.68 57.68 1.54
CA ARG A 514 -29.31 57.28 0.27
C ARG A 514 -30.19 58.41 -0.29
N LYS A 515 -29.58 59.53 -0.66
CA LYS A 515 -30.15 60.46 -1.63
C LYS A 515 -29.60 60.14 -3.01
N ASP A 516 -30.50 59.90 -3.96
CA ASP A 516 -30.13 59.76 -5.36
C ASP A 516 -29.74 61.14 -5.91
N ASP A 517 -28.51 61.28 -6.41
CA ASP A 517 -28.13 62.39 -7.29
C ASP A 517 -27.35 61.84 -8.49
N ASN A 518 -27.66 62.36 -9.68
CA ASN A 518 -26.95 62.04 -10.92
C ASN A 518 -25.78 63.03 -11.11
N SER A 519 -24.84 62.72 -12.02
CA SER A 519 -23.84 63.64 -12.59
C SER A 519 -23.02 64.45 -11.56
N ASP A 520 -21.73 64.17 -11.36
CA ASP A 520 -20.74 64.27 -12.42
C ASP A 520 -19.40 63.57 -12.09
N GLN A 521 -18.46 63.61 -13.02
CA GLN A 521 -17.05 63.30 -12.77
C GLN A 521 -16.44 64.34 -11.82
N VAL A 522 -15.72 63.89 -10.79
CA VAL A 522 -14.84 64.74 -9.97
C VAL A 522 -13.47 64.07 -9.90
N ASP A 523 -12.41 64.87 -10.10
CA ASP A 523 -11.04 64.40 -10.20
C ASP A 523 -10.50 63.74 -8.91
N ILE A 524 -9.58 62.80 -9.08
CA ILE A 524 -8.75 62.27 -8.00
C ILE A 524 -7.44 63.04 -8.00
N ASP A 525 -7.25 63.96 -7.04
CA ASP A 525 -5.94 64.57 -6.81
C ASP A 525 -5.70 64.90 -5.32
N LYS A 526 -4.48 64.60 -4.87
CA LYS A 526 -3.80 64.94 -3.61
C LYS A 526 -4.41 64.55 -2.25
N ASP A 527 -3.64 63.65 -1.61
CA ASP A 527 -2.89 63.91 -0.37
C ASP A 527 -3.69 64.14 0.93
N ASP A 528 -3.76 63.08 1.73
CA ASP A 528 -3.99 63.18 3.17
C ASP A 528 -3.03 62.20 3.88
N THR A 529 -2.01 62.73 4.54
CA THR A 529 -0.87 61.96 5.06
C THR A 529 -1.07 61.60 6.54
N ILE A 530 -1.42 60.34 6.81
CA ILE A 530 -1.62 59.85 8.18
C ILE A 530 -0.29 59.84 8.94
N THR A 531 -0.22 60.62 10.01
CA THR A 531 0.94 60.69 10.92
C THR A 531 1.05 59.45 11.80
N PRO A 532 2.28 59.00 12.15
CA PRO A 532 2.48 57.94 13.12
C PRO A 532 2.04 58.36 14.54
N ILE A 533 1.49 57.43 15.31
CA ILE A 533 1.27 57.61 16.75
C ILE A 533 2.58 57.24 17.48
N ASP A 534 3.06 58.14 18.34
CA ASP A 534 4.31 57.96 19.09
C ASP A 534 4.28 56.79 20.07
N ARG A 535 5.45 56.16 20.27
CA ARG A 535 5.68 55.07 21.22
C ARG A 535 6.51 55.52 22.41
N GLU A 536 5.96 56.31 23.33
CA GLU A 536 6.67 56.60 24.58
C GLU A 536 5.75 56.86 25.79
N GLN A 537 5.35 55.77 26.47
CA GLN A 537 4.92 55.82 27.89
C GLN A 537 4.86 54.41 28.54
N ILE A 538 6.03 53.80 28.80
CA ILE A 538 6.15 52.68 29.77
C ILE A 538 7.43 52.88 30.59
N GLN A 539 7.32 53.47 31.77
CA GLN A 539 8.32 53.37 32.85
C GLN A 539 7.64 53.34 34.23
N SER A 540 8.29 52.65 35.17
CA SER A 540 8.07 52.66 36.63
C SER A 540 6.63 52.54 37.17
N ILE A 541 6.24 51.31 37.53
CA ILE A 541 5.73 51.03 38.89
C ILE A 541 6.64 49.96 39.50
N GLU A 542 6.92 50.07 40.80
CA GLU A 542 7.98 49.34 41.50
C GLU A 542 7.50 48.04 42.18
N SER A 543 8.45 47.31 42.75
CA SER A 543 8.34 46.02 43.44
C SER A 543 7.16 45.85 44.40
N ILE A 544 6.55 44.67 44.36
CA ILE A 544 5.87 44.04 45.51
C ILE A 544 6.43 42.62 45.68
N ASP A 545 6.94 42.33 46.87
CA ASP A 545 7.43 41.01 47.30
C ASP A 545 6.29 40.14 47.87
N GLN A 546 6.55 38.82 47.93
CA GLN A 546 5.78 37.80 48.66
C GLN A 546 4.32 37.56 48.22
N ILE A 547 4.12 36.43 47.53
CA ILE A 547 2.80 35.74 47.45
C ILE A 547 2.86 34.54 48.40
N GLU A 548 2.22 34.64 49.56
CA GLU A 548 1.86 33.48 50.39
C GLU A 548 0.35 33.22 50.29
N SER A 549 -0.01 31.97 50.01
CA SER A 549 -1.37 31.46 49.77
C SER A 549 -2.08 31.96 48.50
N ILE A 550 -2.99 31.12 47.98
CA ILE A 550 -3.86 31.41 46.84
C ILE A 550 -5.29 31.16 47.30
N GLU A 551 -6.11 32.21 47.42
CA GLU A 551 -7.56 32.06 47.50
C GLU A 551 -8.15 32.01 46.09
N ILE A 552 -8.93 30.96 45.81
CA ILE A 552 -9.72 30.87 44.58
C ILE A 552 -10.99 31.70 44.79
N VAL A 553 -10.94 32.97 44.41
CA VAL A 553 -12.13 33.81 44.28
C VAL A 553 -12.93 33.32 43.06
N ASP A 554 -14.05 32.65 43.31
CA ASP A 554 -15.00 32.21 42.28
C ASP A 554 -15.52 33.44 41.51
N GLN A 555 -15.00 33.67 40.30
CA GLN A 555 -15.43 34.79 39.48
C GLN A 555 -16.90 34.62 39.12
N PRO A 556 -17.74 35.67 39.27
CA PRO A 556 -19.17 35.55 39.02
C PRO A 556 -19.39 35.11 37.58
N ARG A 557 -20.02 33.93 37.42
CA ARG A 557 -20.34 33.34 36.12
C ARG A 557 -20.91 34.42 35.19
N PRO A 558 -20.46 34.52 33.92
CA PRO A 558 -21.03 35.48 33.00
C PRO A 558 -22.54 35.27 32.96
N ARG A 559 -23.28 36.36 33.16
CA ARG A 559 -24.75 36.34 33.08
C ARG A 559 -25.13 35.79 31.70
N PRO A 560 -26.31 35.13 31.55
CA PRO A 560 -26.86 34.89 30.23
C PRO A 560 -26.90 36.24 29.48
N ILE A 561 -26.06 36.38 28.47
CA ILE A 561 -26.09 37.51 27.55
C ILE A 561 -27.36 37.33 26.73
N ASP A 562 -28.19 38.37 26.64
CA ASP A 562 -29.38 38.33 25.79
C ASP A 562 -28.96 38.06 24.34
N ILE A 563 -29.15 36.82 23.89
CA ILE A 563 -28.78 36.36 22.55
C ILE A 563 -29.80 36.90 21.57
N ALA A 564 -29.65 38.17 21.20
CA ALA A 564 -30.51 38.81 20.21
C ALA A 564 -30.26 38.20 18.83
N GLU A 565 -31.21 37.38 18.36
CA GLU A 565 -31.25 36.74 17.03
C GLU A 565 -31.54 37.75 15.89
N SER A 566 -30.86 38.90 15.93
CA SER A 566 -30.76 39.83 14.81
C SER A 566 -29.96 39.17 13.68
N PRO A 567 -30.48 39.10 12.44
CA PRO A 567 -29.73 38.54 11.32
C PRO A 567 -28.46 39.36 11.05
N LEU A 568 -27.37 38.69 10.65
CA LEU A 568 -26.19 39.40 10.15
C LEU A 568 -26.58 40.25 8.93
N PRO A 569 -26.27 41.57 8.91
CA PRO A 569 -26.44 42.37 7.72
C PRO A 569 -25.68 41.78 6.54
N ARG A 570 -26.26 41.88 5.35
CA ARG A 570 -25.77 41.21 4.13
C ARG A 570 -24.30 41.50 3.80
N TYR A 571 -23.78 42.67 4.19
CA TYR A 571 -22.38 43.09 3.99
C TYR A 571 -21.39 42.55 5.03
N ILE A 572 -21.85 42.08 6.20
CA ILE A 572 -21.03 41.29 7.13
C ILE A 572 -21.13 39.81 6.72
N ALA A 573 -22.36 39.34 6.48
CA ALA A 573 -22.64 37.97 6.05
C ALA A 573 -21.80 37.58 4.82
N SER A 574 -21.69 38.45 3.82
CA SER A 574 -20.86 38.26 2.62
C SER A 574 -19.41 37.94 2.92
N VAL A 575 -18.76 38.70 3.81
CA VAL A 575 -17.36 38.48 4.19
C VAL A 575 -17.21 37.15 4.93
N MET A 576 -18.22 36.73 5.69
CA MET A 576 -18.27 35.43 6.37
C MET A 576 -18.57 34.24 5.43
N THR A 577 -18.84 34.48 4.14
CA THR A 577 -18.96 33.44 3.09
C THR A 577 -17.69 33.20 2.27
N ILE A 578 -16.62 33.97 2.50
CA ILE A 578 -15.36 33.82 1.75
C ILE A 578 -14.76 32.41 1.99
N GLY A 579 -14.28 31.80 0.89
CA GLY A 579 -13.66 30.48 0.93
C GLY A 579 -12.39 30.44 1.78
N ILE A 580 -12.37 29.57 2.78
CA ILE A 580 -11.20 29.39 3.68
C ILE A 580 -10.08 28.69 2.92
N VAL A 581 -8.87 29.23 3.01
CA VAL A 581 -7.67 28.69 2.34
C VAL A 581 -6.71 28.04 3.36
N PRO A 582 -6.05 26.92 3.01
CA PRO A 582 -5.15 26.20 3.91
C PRO A 582 -3.86 26.97 4.17
N ARG A 583 -3.59 27.33 5.43
CA ARG A 583 -2.39 28.07 5.85
C ARG A 583 -1.09 27.34 5.51
N HIS A 584 -1.12 26.00 5.44
CA HIS A 584 0.04 25.16 5.13
C HIS A 584 0.35 25.02 3.63
N ALA A 585 -0.54 25.44 2.72
CA ALA A 585 -0.38 25.24 1.27
C ALA A 585 -0.65 26.49 0.42
N TYR A 586 -1.22 27.56 0.98
CA TYR A 586 -1.48 28.79 0.25
C TYR A 586 -0.19 29.53 -0.13
N ASN A 587 0.10 29.56 -1.43
CA ASN A 587 1.03 30.49 -2.05
C ASN A 587 0.31 31.15 -3.22
N GLN A 588 -0.01 32.44 -3.08
CA GLN A 588 -0.85 33.21 -4.01
C GLN A 588 -0.48 33.05 -5.50
N LYS A 589 0.79 32.80 -5.86
CA LYS A 589 1.17 32.62 -7.28
C LYS A 589 0.78 31.25 -7.85
N SER A 590 0.92 30.17 -7.08
CA SER A 590 0.59 28.81 -7.54
C SER A 590 -0.84 28.39 -7.19
N PHE A 591 -1.40 28.95 -6.12
CA PHE A 591 -2.72 28.61 -5.60
C PHE A 591 -3.86 29.02 -6.55
N GLN A 592 -3.66 30.06 -7.37
CA GLN A 592 -4.58 30.46 -8.44
C GLN A 592 -4.79 29.37 -9.52
N LEU A 593 -3.80 28.50 -9.72
CA LEU A 593 -3.81 27.45 -10.74
C LEU A 593 -4.13 26.07 -10.18
N LYS A 594 -3.64 25.77 -8.96
CA LYS A 594 -3.94 24.50 -8.27
C LYS A 594 -4.32 24.77 -6.81
N PRO A 595 -5.55 25.28 -6.56
CA PRO A 595 -6.04 25.50 -5.21
C PRO A 595 -6.29 24.17 -4.49
N ILE A 596 -6.27 24.25 -3.15
CA ILE A 596 -6.75 23.20 -2.24
C ILE A 596 -7.83 23.84 -1.38
N GLY A 597 -9.04 23.32 -1.44
CA GLY A 597 -10.19 23.84 -0.70
C GLY A 597 -10.85 22.78 0.18
N SER A 598 -12.07 23.07 0.61
CA SER A 598 -12.90 22.26 1.53
C SER A 598 -14.29 21.94 0.95
N GLY A 599 -14.52 22.30 -0.32
CA GLY A 599 -15.77 22.09 -1.05
C GLY A 599 -15.96 20.65 -1.56
N PRO A 600 -17.13 20.36 -2.14
CA PRO A 600 -17.47 19.02 -2.65
C PRO A 600 -16.60 18.52 -3.80
N PHE A 601 -15.94 19.40 -4.57
CA PHE A 601 -15.08 19.01 -5.69
C PHE A 601 -13.68 19.63 -5.55
N GLN A 602 -12.67 18.92 -6.05
CA GLN A 602 -11.25 19.29 -5.99
C GLN A 602 -10.71 19.51 -7.41
N VAL A 603 -9.80 20.48 -7.60
CA VAL A 603 -9.24 20.81 -8.92
C VAL A 603 -8.27 19.72 -9.40
N GLU A 604 -8.59 19.07 -10.51
CA GLU A 604 -7.67 18.19 -11.24
C GLU A 604 -6.77 19.03 -12.16
N ARG A 605 -7.39 19.87 -13.00
CA ARG A 605 -6.73 20.75 -13.97
C ARG A 605 -7.46 22.09 -14.06
N PHE A 606 -6.72 23.16 -14.29
CA PHE A 606 -7.25 24.46 -14.67
C PHE A 606 -6.35 25.09 -15.73
N ASP A 607 -6.88 25.19 -16.95
CA ASP A 607 -6.28 25.84 -18.10
C ASP A 607 -6.93 27.23 -18.22
N SER A 608 -6.21 28.28 -17.79
CA SER A 608 -6.74 29.64 -17.65
C SER A 608 -7.43 30.15 -18.92
N GLY A 609 -8.70 30.56 -18.80
CA GLY A 609 -9.50 31.01 -19.94
C GLY A 609 -9.88 29.92 -20.95
N GLN A 610 -9.72 28.62 -20.63
CA GLN A 610 -10.07 27.51 -21.52
C GLN A 610 -10.91 26.42 -20.84
N GLU A 611 -10.42 25.81 -19.76
CA GLU A 611 -11.12 24.68 -19.13
C GLU A 611 -10.77 24.49 -17.65
N ILE A 612 -11.77 24.08 -16.86
CA ILE A 612 -11.59 23.68 -15.45
C ILE A 612 -12.13 22.26 -15.30
N VAL A 613 -11.29 21.35 -14.81
CA VAL A 613 -11.65 19.96 -14.50
C VAL A 613 -11.63 19.77 -13.00
N LEU A 614 -12.79 19.45 -12.43
CA LEU A 614 -12.99 19.21 -11.00
C LEU A 614 -13.41 17.75 -10.77
N ASN A 615 -12.75 17.02 -9.87
CA ASN A 615 -13.16 15.68 -9.46
C ASN A 615 -13.91 15.72 -8.14
N ALA A 616 -14.75 14.72 -7.88
CA ALA A 616 -15.39 14.56 -6.57
C ALA A 616 -14.35 14.48 -5.44
N PHE A 617 -14.70 15.05 -4.28
CA PHE A 617 -14.01 14.84 -3.01
C PHE A 617 -14.84 13.90 -2.12
N PRO A 618 -14.52 12.58 -2.05
CA PRO A 618 -15.38 11.61 -1.37
C PRO A 618 -15.50 11.80 0.16
N LYS A 619 -14.61 12.59 0.76
CA LYS A 619 -14.61 12.94 2.19
C LYS A 619 -15.32 14.27 2.51
N TYR A 620 -16.07 14.85 1.56
CA TYR A 620 -16.80 16.08 1.80
C TYR A 620 -17.84 15.91 2.93
N VAL A 621 -17.76 16.79 3.93
CA VAL A 621 -18.43 16.63 5.25
C VAL A 621 -19.96 16.50 5.19
N LYS A 622 -20.61 17.11 4.19
CA LYS A 622 -22.08 17.01 4.01
C LYS A 622 -22.53 15.80 3.17
N GLY A 623 -21.59 14.89 2.86
CA GLY A 623 -21.81 13.65 2.12
C GLY A 623 -21.08 13.66 0.76
N ALA A 624 -20.54 12.50 0.37
CA ALA A 624 -19.79 12.35 -0.88
C ALA A 624 -20.60 12.78 -2.13
N PRO A 625 -19.97 13.46 -3.11
CA PRO A 625 -20.63 13.81 -4.36
C PRO A 625 -21.16 12.60 -5.14
N ARG A 626 -22.25 12.82 -5.86
CA ARG A 626 -22.90 11.83 -6.75
C ARG A 626 -22.41 11.88 -8.20
N LEU A 627 -21.98 13.06 -8.64
CA LEU A 627 -21.19 13.26 -9.86
C LEU A 627 -19.74 12.90 -9.56
N ASP A 628 -19.06 12.27 -10.52
CA ASP A 628 -17.65 11.89 -10.40
C ASP A 628 -16.71 13.04 -10.79
N ARG A 629 -17.10 13.79 -11.83
CA ARG A 629 -16.31 14.87 -12.43
C ARG A 629 -17.22 16.00 -12.92
N ILE A 630 -16.76 17.24 -12.82
CA ILE A 630 -17.35 18.42 -13.46
C ILE A 630 -16.29 18.99 -14.41
N VAL A 631 -16.66 19.23 -15.67
CA VAL A 631 -15.83 19.90 -16.66
C VAL A 631 -16.51 21.19 -17.07
N ILE A 632 -15.83 22.32 -16.86
CA ILE A 632 -16.33 23.66 -17.20
C ILE A 632 -15.46 24.17 -18.35
N SER A 633 -16.01 24.19 -19.56
CA SER A 633 -15.36 24.82 -20.71
C SER A 633 -15.64 26.32 -20.67
N VAL A 634 -14.58 27.12 -20.58
CA VAL A 634 -14.64 28.58 -20.71
C VAL A 634 -14.63 28.92 -22.19
N LEU A 635 -15.63 29.67 -22.65
CA LEU A 635 -15.89 29.93 -24.06
C LEU A 635 -16.13 31.43 -24.31
N GLY A 636 -15.81 31.92 -25.51
CA GLY A 636 -16.20 33.26 -25.91
C GLY A 636 -17.74 33.39 -25.97
N GLN A 637 -18.28 34.59 -25.75
CA GLN A 637 -19.74 34.83 -25.71
C GLN A 637 -20.49 34.27 -26.94
N LEU A 638 -19.93 34.41 -28.14
CA LEU A 638 -20.53 33.92 -29.38
C LEU A 638 -20.46 32.40 -29.49
N ASP A 639 -19.34 31.82 -29.05
CA ASP A 639 -19.08 30.38 -29.10
C ASP A 639 -19.96 29.65 -28.07
N ALA A 640 -20.03 30.15 -26.84
CA ALA A 640 -20.90 29.64 -25.78
C ALA A 640 -22.37 29.56 -26.22
N VAL A 641 -22.88 30.62 -26.86
CA VAL A 641 -24.24 30.64 -27.43
C VAL A 641 -24.36 29.64 -28.58
N THR A 642 -23.40 29.59 -29.49
CA THR A 642 -23.46 28.71 -30.67
C THR A 642 -23.45 27.23 -30.27
N GLU A 643 -22.59 26.85 -29.33
CA GLU A 643 -22.36 25.45 -28.95
C GLU A 643 -23.49 24.88 -28.08
N VAL A 644 -24.07 25.70 -27.19
CA VAL A 644 -25.23 25.31 -26.35
C VAL A 644 -26.53 25.27 -27.18
N VAL A 645 -26.61 26.04 -28.27
CA VAL A 645 -27.73 25.97 -29.22
C VAL A 645 -27.61 24.77 -30.16
N SER A 646 -26.40 24.48 -30.67
CA SER A 646 -26.17 23.52 -31.76
C SER A 646 -25.79 22.10 -31.32
N SER A 647 -25.31 21.91 -30.08
CA SER A 647 -24.82 20.61 -29.61
C SER A 647 -25.49 20.16 -28.31
N ASN A 648 -25.66 18.84 -28.16
CA ASN A 648 -26.00 18.20 -26.89
C ASN A 648 -24.72 17.88 -26.06
N LYS A 649 -23.63 18.65 -26.24
CA LYS A 649 -22.34 18.43 -25.56
C LYS A 649 -22.39 18.87 -24.08
N TYR A 650 -23.18 19.91 -23.78
CA TYR A 650 -23.24 20.54 -22.46
C TYR A 650 -24.51 20.17 -21.71
N ASN A 651 -24.38 19.87 -20.42
CA ASN A 651 -25.49 19.58 -19.51
C ASN A 651 -25.96 20.82 -18.74
N ALA A 652 -25.11 21.82 -18.60
CA ALA A 652 -25.43 23.12 -18.03
C ALA A 652 -24.73 24.23 -18.83
N ALA A 653 -25.22 25.46 -18.73
CA ALA A 653 -24.53 26.62 -19.28
C ALA A 653 -24.80 27.90 -18.48
N VAL A 654 -23.82 28.80 -18.48
CA VAL A 654 -23.95 30.19 -18.06
C VAL A 654 -23.76 31.06 -19.29
N LEU A 655 -24.78 31.83 -19.63
CA LEU A 655 -24.80 32.76 -20.78
C LEU A 655 -25.18 34.17 -20.28
N PRO A 656 -24.88 35.24 -21.04
CA PRO A 656 -25.37 36.57 -20.68
C PRO A 656 -26.87 36.69 -20.98
N TYR A 657 -27.61 37.40 -20.13
CA TYR A 657 -29.04 37.59 -20.33
C TYR A 657 -29.34 38.48 -21.53
N THR A 658 -30.23 37.99 -22.40
CA THR A 658 -31.00 38.85 -23.32
C THR A 658 -32.39 38.24 -23.46
N GLU A 659 -33.42 39.07 -23.69
CA GLU A 659 -34.78 38.59 -23.98
C GLU A 659 -34.83 37.62 -25.15
N LYS A 660 -33.96 37.80 -26.15
CA LYS A 660 -33.85 36.89 -27.29
C LYS A 660 -33.38 35.49 -26.86
N LEU A 661 -32.31 35.41 -26.06
CA LEU A 661 -31.80 34.12 -25.56
C LEU A 661 -32.76 33.47 -24.56
N TYR A 662 -33.34 34.26 -23.65
CA TYR A 662 -34.36 33.76 -22.73
C TYR A 662 -35.57 33.20 -23.48
N SER A 663 -36.13 33.93 -24.45
CA SER A 663 -37.23 33.46 -25.29
C SER A 663 -36.87 32.22 -26.13
N GLN A 664 -35.62 32.11 -26.58
CA GLN A 664 -35.12 30.97 -27.36
C GLN A 664 -35.02 29.70 -26.51
N PHE A 665 -34.58 29.79 -25.26
CA PHE A 665 -34.37 28.62 -24.38
C PHE A 665 -35.56 28.31 -23.47
N ASN A 666 -36.31 29.29 -22.97
CA ASN A 666 -37.41 29.06 -22.02
C ASN A 666 -38.61 28.29 -22.64
N ASN A 667 -38.62 28.11 -23.96
CA ASN A 667 -39.57 27.26 -24.69
C ASN A 667 -39.05 25.82 -24.94
N ARG A 668 -37.79 25.51 -24.61
CA ARG A 668 -37.17 24.17 -24.70
C ARG A 668 -37.56 23.34 -23.47
N LYS A 669 -38.13 22.15 -23.65
CA LYS A 669 -38.47 21.25 -22.52
C LYS A 669 -37.28 20.49 -21.92
N ASP A 670 -36.19 20.42 -22.69
CA ASP A 670 -34.92 19.79 -22.31
C ASP A 670 -34.01 20.69 -21.46
N TRP A 671 -34.40 21.95 -21.24
CA TRP A 671 -33.70 22.94 -20.42
C TRP A 671 -34.62 23.54 -19.36
N THR A 672 -34.14 23.57 -18.12
CA THR A 672 -34.58 24.53 -17.09
C THR A 672 -33.77 25.81 -17.28
N VAL A 673 -34.44 26.97 -17.26
CA VAL A 673 -33.85 28.25 -17.65
C VAL A 673 -34.15 29.29 -16.57
N ILE A 674 -33.12 29.82 -15.94
CA ILE A 674 -33.21 30.71 -14.78
C ILE A 674 -32.53 32.04 -15.13
N PRO A 675 -33.29 33.15 -15.25
CA PRO A 675 -32.71 34.47 -15.41
C PRO A 675 -32.19 34.99 -14.06
N THR A 676 -30.88 35.28 -13.99
CA THR A 676 -30.16 35.57 -12.75
C THR A 676 -29.68 37.03 -12.73
N PRO A 677 -30.03 37.84 -11.72
CA PRO A 677 -31.04 37.60 -10.69
C PRO A 677 -32.45 37.86 -11.24
N LEU A 678 -33.46 37.21 -10.64
CA LEU A 678 -34.86 37.26 -11.10
C LEU A 678 -35.44 38.69 -11.21
N ASN A 679 -34.94 39.66 -10.44
CA ASN A 679 -35.47 41.03 -10.39
C ASN A 679 -34.81 42.02 -11.36
N LYS A 680 -33.62 41.72 -11.89
CA LYS A 680 -32.90 42.52 -12.88
C LYS A 680 -31.89 41.63 -13.64
N PRO A 681 -32.35 40.74 -14.53
CA PRO A 681 -31.50 39.70 -15.10
C PRO A 681 -30.30 40.22 -15.89
N GLU A 682 -29.13 39.65 -15.60
CA GLU A 682 -27.85 39.95 -16.27
C GLU A 682 -27.19 38.67 -16.78
N LEU A 683 -27.43 37.53 -16.11
CA LEU A 683 -27.08 36.19 -16.55
C LEU A 683 -28.32 35.36 -16.89
N LEU A 684 -28.10 34.33 -17.71
CA LEU A 684 -29.04 33.28 -18.04
C LEU A 684 -28.36 31.95 -17.65
N HIS A 685 -28.87 31.30 -16.60
CA HIS A 685 -28.42 29.97 -16.21
C HIS A 685 -29.30 28.93 -16.90
N LEU A 686 -28.68 27.92 -17.50
CA LEU A 686 -29.35 26.82 -18.18
C LEU A 686 -28.91 25.49 -17.54
N GLN A 687 -29.87 24.64 -17.23
CA GLN A 687 -29.66 23.31 -16.68
C GLN A 687 -30.46 22.30 -17.49
N SER A 688 -29.83 21.25 -18.02
CA SER A 688 -30.54 20.18 -18.72
C SER A 688 -31.52 19.50 -17.77
N SER A 689 -32.73 19.21 -18.25
CA SER A 689 -33.77 18.51 -17.48
C SER A 689 -33.34 17.12 -16.97
N SER A 690 -32.27 16.55 -17.52
CA SER A 690 -31.64 15.32 -17.06
C SER A 690 -30.85 15.48 -15.75
N LEU A 691 -30.30 16.66 -15.47
CA LEU A 691 -29.60 16.97 -14.22
C LEU A 691 -30.64 17.31 -13.14
N GLN A 692 -30.61 16.58 -12.03
CA GLN A 692 -31.56 16.70 -10.94
C GLN A 692 -30.85 16.89 -9.59
N GLU A 693 -31.53 17.57 -8.66
CA GLU A 693 -31.06 17.77 -7.28
C GLU A 693 -31.98 17.03 -6.32
N ARG A 694 -31.42 16.29 -5.35
CA ARG A 694 -32.23 15.42 -4.46
C ARG A 694 -33.10 16.21 -3.46
N LEU A 695 -32.77 17.48 -3.22
CA LEU A 695 -33.53 18.42 -2.40
C LEU A 695 -33.76 19.67 -3.26
N PRO A 696 -34.81 19.72 -4.11
CA PRO A 696 -34.96 20.75 -5.13
C PRO A 696 -35.07 22.15 -4.50
N ASN A 697 -34.02 22.94 -4.70
CA ASN A 697 -34.00 24.38 -4.48
C ASN A 697 -33.99 25.09 -5.85
N ASP A 698 -34.17 26.41 -5.85
CA ASP A 698 -33.82 27.20 -7.03
C ASP A 698 -32.29 27.08 -7.24
N PHE A 699 -31.86 26.74 -8.46
CA PHE A 699 -30.53 26.18 -8.77
C PHE A 699 -29.37 27.01 -8.19
N ASP A 700 -28.82 26.55 -7.06
CA ASP A 700 -27.73 27.20 -6.36
C ASP A 700 -26.56 26.24 -6.10
N THR A 701 -25.51 26.43 -6.90
CA THR A 701 -24.23 25.71 -6.84
C THR A 701 -23.56 25.80 -5.47
N ASN A 702 -23.78 26.91 -4.75
CA ASN A 702 -23.20 27.14 -3.42
C ASN A 702 -23.70 26.10 -2.42
N TRP A 703 -24.93 25.62 -2.55
CA TRP A 703 -25.54 24.78 -1.51
C TRP A 703 -25.30 23.29 -1.75
N ASN A 704 -25.81 22.78 -2.86
CA ASN A 704 -26.17 21.37 -2.97
C ASN A 704 -25.44 20.59 -4.07
N ALA A 705 -24.36 21.11 -4.65
CA ALA A 705 -23.65 20.46 -5.77
C ALA A 705 -23.26 18.97 -5.57
N HIS A 706 -22.93 18.55 -4.33
CA HIS A 706 -22.74 17.15 -3.96
C HIS A 706 -23.97 16.23 -4.19
N LEU A 707 -25.19 16.77 -4.12
CA LEU A 707 -26.46 16.06 -4.28
C LEU A 707 -26.95 15.99 -5.72
N TRP A 708 -26.30 16.68 -6.67
CA TRP A 708 -26.63 16.63 -8.10
C TRP A 708 -26.40 15.25 -8.70
N TYR A 709 -27.29 14.82 -9.59
CA TYR A 709 -27.18 13.55 -10.27
C TYR A 709 -27.93 13.59 -11.61
N PHE A 710 -27.54 12.76 -12.56
CA PHE A 710 -28.35 12.53 -13.74
C PHE A 710 -29.46 11.54 -13.44
N TYR A 711 -30.69 11.92 -13.77
CA TYR A 711 -31.83 11.01 -13.81
C TYR A 711 -31.66 10.07 -15.02
N ARG A 712 -31.98 8.78 -14.84
CA ARG A 712 -31.90 7.74 -15.88
C ARG A 712 -33.30 7.36 -16.36
#